data_AF-A0AAD5VWZ8-F1
#
_entry.id   AF-A0AAD5VWZ8-F1
#
_cell.length_a   1.000
_cell.length_b   1.000
_cell.length_c   1.000
_cell.angle_alpha   90.00
_cell.angle_beta   90.00
_cell.angle_gamma   90.00
#
_symmetry.space_group_name_H-M   'P 1'
#
loop_
_entity.id
_entity.type
_entity.pdbx_description
1 polymer ?
#
loop_
_entity_poly.entity_id
_entity_poly.type
_entity_poly.pdbx_seq_one_letter_code
_entity_poly.pdbx_strand_id
1 'polypeptide(L)'
;MLPLLRDAKGKATFHLSTRSVEEPLRPIDARIIGELDTKYMAIDGNAESHSLSKENLIIMTPNAEYLPHINLGPQYITFREDGRWGAEDWTQWPQWYFQGQEHFAFIPRKPSVQDLQLHPLRRLWWNMEEQYFVEVKPGIGRLESSVAQELYEIRAALMKEVDCCRCYDGAIFQKLHAAANGMRFCTSTLLYTPQSFVNTLLTVTSAQRFCLTTRALLDKITKWDNVRLSDDIHVVDNSIMGCVTDRPSLVEEMYAKGVPVWYICSVDYLPEDIAILGQQIPIKPHEMGVVMKQWKGAPPFYHGPHARDIHSSIENWRPGNLDIRLVETSTEDTPGGSSLNGPERPDRSQKRADKRGNPYPKPESSNRRNFGINNALFKASSSPYSPQPRLAWSNALSAVKRDLARVIDHPTTEIFRGYAFPPPHVFCTPNESNSKDAVLAWLAIRGEWMAKLTRDRDLVLPTPQQWRMKLRKIALALELTRSSSMPPYTSRSTLSTTSQNSSGGSIPRKKIRSRLAKEAAEEIFTIRIPSKQDLNCIIWYDRAVWNRIGSHELPLLHRQLAAWDCQEHNFRIELVKLDRAMLPSVWKTVEGAAERNAKFNALWPDNFVLMRDVPLRPIGLSAPNWLDRREFVEAFREIILAWPGEALQPLRSMLPYRIDEWSGGKQWDEKLLEEVEEIAAKSYCQVFFDYFSRAASVPPVLPTA
;
A
#
# COMPACT_ATOMS: atom_id res chain seq x y z
N MET A 1 19.07 -21.21 45.00
CA MET A 1 17.74 -20.57 44.83
C MET A 1 17.67 -19.38 45.78
N LEU A 2 17.72 -18.16 45.27
CA LEU A 2 17.46 -16.97 46.07
C LEU A 2 15.94 -16.90 46.36
N PRO A 3 15.48 -17.02 47.63
CA PRO A 3 14.06 -16.87 47.92
C PRO A 3 13.63 -15.44 47.57
N LEU A 4 12.56 -15.31 46.78
CA LEU A 4 11.93 -14.02 46.52
C LEU A 4 11.34 -13.51 47.83
N LEU A 5 12.12 -12.71 48.56
CA LEU A 5 11.65 -12.06 49.78
C LEU A 5 10.54 -11.08 49.39
N ARG A 6 9.48 -11.01 50.19
CA ARG A 6 8.41 -10.02 49.99
C ARG A 6 8.38 -9.06 51.17
N ASP A 7 8.20 -7.78 50.88
CA ASP A 7 8.03 -6.77 51.91
C ASP A 7 6.66 -6.88 52.61
N ALA A 8 6.41 -6.03 53.61
CA ALA A 8 5.16 -6.00 54.35
C ALA A 8 3.92 -5.67 53.48
N LYS A 9 4.12 -5.21 52.23
CA LYS A 9 3.08 -4.91 51.25
C LYS A 9 2.96 -6.01 50.19
N GLY A 10 3.71 -7.11 50.34
CA GLY A 10 3.68 -8.25 49.44
C GLY A 10 4.51 -8.08 48.16
N LYS A 11 5.38 -7.07 48.06
CA LYS A 11 6.20 -6.81 46.86
C LYS A 11 7.56 -7.50 46.96
N ALA A 12 8.07 -8.05 45.86
CA ALA A 12 9.40 -8.64 45.80
C ALA A 12 10.50 -7.65 46.26
N THR A 13 11.45 -8.15 47.06
CA THR A 13 12.64 -7.44 47.50
C THR A 13 13.88 -8.19 47.04
N PHE A 14 14.85 -7.45 46.52
CA PHE A 14 16.12 -8.00 46.02
C PHE A 14 17.28 -7.51 46.87
N HIS A 15 18.27 -8.37 47.09
CA HIS A 15 19.50 -7.98 47.75
C HIS A 15 20.36 -7.15 46.81
N LEU A 16 20.59 -5.88 47.16
CA LEU A 16 21.44 -4.98 46.38
C LEU A 16 22.91 -5.32 46.62
N SER A 17 23.68 -5.39 45.54
CA SER A 17 25.12 -5.63 45.57
C SER A 17 25.85 -4.42 46.14
N THR A 18 26.92 -4.66 46.90
CA THR A 18 27.83 -3.63 47.41
C THR A 18 28.94 -3.27 46.41
N ARG A 19 28.85 -3.74 45.15
CA ARG A 19 29.82 -3.41 44.09
C ARG A 19 29.90 -1.90 43.87
N SER A 20 31.12 -1.41 43.63
CA SER A 20 31.39 -0.05 43.17
C SER A 20 30.66 0.21 41.85
N VAL A 21 30.12 1.42 41.67
CA VAL A 21 29.45 1.89 40.44
C VAL A 21 30.41 1.90 39.23
N GLU A 22 31.72 1.76 39.46
CA GLU A 22 32.78 1.91 38.45
C GLU A 22 33.12 0.64 37.65
N GLU A 23 32.70 -0.57 38.07
CA GLU A 23 32.90 -1.79 37.28
C GLU A 23 31.79 -1.95 36.22
N PRO A 24 32.12 -2.26 34.95
CA PRO A 24 31.12 -2.46 33.91
C PRO A 24 30.25 -3.68 34.22
N LEU A 25 28.93 -3.50 34.15
CA LEU A 25 27.98 -4.58 34.34
C LEU A 25 28.08 -5.62 33.22
N ARG A 26 27.83 -6.89 33.54
CA ARG A 26 27.60 -7.93 32.52
C ARG A 26 26.21 -7.73 31.91
N PRO A 27 25.95 -8.21 30.68
CA PRO A 27 24.62 -8.17 30.08
C PRO A 27 23.51 -8.78 30.95
N ILE A 28 23.87 -9.77 31.79
CA ILE A 28 22.97 -10.46 32.72
C ILE A 28 22.82 -9.77 34.08
N ASP A 29 23.65 -8.77 34.38
CA ASP A 29 23.54 -8.02 35.64
C ASP A 29 22.42 -6.98 35.55
N ALA A 30 21.85 -6.61 36.69
CA ALA A 30 20.74 -5.67 36.76
C ALA A 30 21.21 -4.33 37.32
N ARG A 31 21.36 -3.33 36.44
CA ARG A 31 21.42 -1.93 36.89
C ARG A 31 20.14 -1.58 37.64
N ILE A 32 19.00 -2.01 37.11
CA ILE A 32 17.68 -1.86 37.72
C ILE A 32 16.90 -3.15 37.53
N ILE A 33 16.25 -3.62 38.61
CA ILE A 33 15.32 -4.77 38.60
C ILE A 33 13.96 -4.39 39.17
N GLY A 34 12.89 -5.02 38.69
CA GLY A 34 11.53 -4.83 39.18
C GLY A 34 10.65 -6.06 38.92
N GLU A 35 9.64 -6.23 39.76
CA GLU A 35 8.60 -7.27 39.60
C GLU A 35 7.57 -6.83 38.54
N LEU A 36 7.08 -7.79 37.74
CA LEU A 36 5.99 -7.58 36.80
C LEU A 36 4.69 -8.18 37.34
N ASP A 37 3.69 -7.35 37.60
CA ASP A 37 2.38 -7.76 38.16
C ASP A 37 1.37 -8.27 37.09
N THR A 38 1.82 -8.68 35.90
CA THR A 38 0.92 -9.00 34.76
C THR A 38 1.02 -10.44 34.25
N LYS A 39 -0.06 -10.87 33.58
CA LYS A 39 -0.33 -12.26 33.17
C LYS A 39 0.16 -12.53 31.73
N TYR A 40 1.25 -13.28 31.52
CA TYR A 40 1.85 -13.57 30.20
C TYR A 40 1.04 -14.53 29.29
N MET A 41 0.84 -14.17 28.02
CA MET A 41 0.57 -15.06 26.87
C MET A 41 1.09 -14.43 25.55
N ALA A 42 2.13 -15.01 24.94
CA ALA A 42 2.60 -14.67 23.59
C ALA A 42 2.53 -15.90 22.65
N ILE A 43 2.42 -15.68 21.34
CA ILE A 43 2.47 -16.74 20.32
C ILE A 43 3.51 -16.33 19.29
N ASP A 44 4.65 -17.02 19.25
CA ASP A 44 5.59 -16.90 18.15
C ASP A 44 5.12 -17.77 16.97
N GLY A 45 5.29 -17.26 15.76
CA GLY A 45 4.84 -17.87 14.50
C GLY A 45 5.46 -19.22 14.14
N ASN A 46 6.27 -19.82 15.02
CA ASN A 46 6.80 -21.18 14.92
C ASN A 46 6.37 -21.98 16.17
N ALA A 47 5.09 -22.33 16.27
CA ALA A 47 4.54 -23.48 17.01
C ALA A 47 5.21 -23.99 18.32
N GLU A 48 5.84 -23.14 19.13
CA GLU A 48 6.24 -23.44 20.50
C GLU A 48 5.68 -22.37 21.42
N SER A 49 4.69 -22.76 22.24
CA SER A 49 4.16 -21.91 23.29
C SER A 49 5.18 -21.88 24.44
N HIS A 50 5.95 -20.80 24.57
CA HIS A 50 6.62 -20.54 25.83
C HIS A 50 5.54 -20.04 26.81
N SER A 51 5.25 -20.81 27.86
CA SER A 51 4.40 -20.36 28.95
C SER A 51 5.29 -20.08 30.14
N LEU A 52 5.62 -18.80 30.35
CA LEU A 52 6.20 -18.38 31.61
C LEU A 52 5.08 -18.34 32.66
N SER A 53 5.28 -19.01 33.80
CA SER A 53 4.33 -18.99 34.90
C SER A 53 4.21 -17.58 35.47
N LYS A 54 2.96 -17.13 35.68
CA LYS A 54 2.60 -15.75 36.09
C LYS A 54 3.17 -15.32 37.44
N GLU A 55 3.53 -16.29 38.26
CA GLU A 55 4.05 -16.08 39.60
C GLU A 55 5.57 -16.05 39.45
N ASN A 56 6.19 -14.88 39.67
CA ASN A 56 7.65 -14.63 39.69
C ASN A 56 8.32 -14.08 38.41
N LEU A 57 7.59 -13.33 37.56
CA LEU A 57 8.23 -12.60 36.45
C LEU A 57 8.85 -11.28 36.92
N ILE A 58 10.06 -11.04 36.43
CA ILE A 58 10.81 -9.81 36.65
C ILE A 58 11.18 -9.17 35.32
N ILE A 59 11.35 -7.85 35.36
CA ILE A 59 11.98 -7.07 34.30
C ILE A 59 13.27 -6.47 34.86
N MET A 60 14.35 -6.58 34.11
CA MET A 60 15.62 -6.00 34.46
C MET A 60 16.26 -5.30 33.26
N THR A 61 17.19 -4.41 33.54
CA THR A 61 18.00 -3.76 32.51
C THR A 61 19.46 -3.66 32.97
N PRO A 62 20.43 -4.01 32.12
CA PRO A 62 21.84 -3.78 32.41
C PRO A 62 22.27 -2.34 32.10
N ASN A 63 21.56 -1.60 31.24
CA ASN A 63 22.09 -0.36 30.67
C ASN A 63 21.13 0.84 30.61
N ALA A 64 19.81 0.63 30.68
CA ALA A 64 18.81 1.70 30.72
C ALA A 64 18.60 2.30 32.14
N GLU A 65 18.03 3.51 32.18
CA GLU A 65 17.84 4.30 33.42
C GLU A 65 16.48 4.10 34.10
N TYR A 66 15.56 3.36 33.48
CA TYR A 66 14.23 3.08 34.00
C TYR A 66 13.73 1.70 33.56
N LEU A 67 12.65 1.24 34.16
CA LEU A 67 11.93 0.03 33.76
C LEU A 67 10.58 0.39 33.12
N PRO A 68 10.30 0.03 31.86
CA PRO A 68 8.99 0.24 31.27
C PRO A 68 8.00 -0.79 31.80
N HIS A 69 6.79 -0.36 32.15
CA HIS A 69 5.69 -1.27 32.35
C HIS A 69 5.27 -1.90 31.01
N ILE A 70 5.32 -3.22 30.92
CA ILE A 70 4.95 -3.99 29.73
C ILE A 70 3.67 -4.78 30.02
N ASN A 71 2.66 -4.66 29.15
CA ASN A 71 1.43 -5.42 29.28
C ASN A 71 1.65 -6.86 28.80
N LEU A 72 1.82 -7.82 29.69
CA LEU A 72 2.04 -9.22 29.27
C LEU A 72 0.76 -9.94 28.82
N GLY A 73 -0.41 -9.33 29.02
CA GLY A 73 -1.72 -9.92 28.70
C GLY A 73 -2.19 -9.70 27.26
N PRO A 74 -3.46 -10.06 26.96
CA PRO A 74 -4.07 -9.74 25.67
C PRO A 74 -4.00 -8.24 25.39
N GLN A 75 -3.63 -7.89 24.16
CA GLN A 75 -3.52 -6.50 23.72
C GLN A 75 -4.89 -6.01 23.24
N TYR A 76 -5.22 -4.77 23.63
CA TYR A 76 -6.42 -4.08 23.23
C TYR A 76 -6.02 -2.77 22.56
N ILE A 77 -6.00 -2.79 21.23
CA ILE A 77 -5.60 -1.60 20.48
C ILE A 77 -6.84 -0.75 20.23
N THR A 78 -6.81 0.45 20.81
CA THR A 78 -7.87 1.44 20.68
C THR A 78 -7.28 2.77 20.25
N PHE A 79 -8.05 3.49 19.44
CA PHE A 79 -7.70 4.85 19.06
C PHE A 79 -7.70 5.78 20.27
N ARG A 80 -6.63 6.59 20.44
CA ARG A 80 -6.45 7.51 21.57
C ARG A 80 -6.77 8.95 21.19
N GLU A 81 -7.00 9.81 22.19
CA GLU A 81 -7.38 11.22 21.97
C GLU A 81 -6.33 12.05 21.21
N ASP A 82 -5.06 11.66 21.27
CA ASP A 82 -3.95 12.29 20.55
C ASP A 82 -3.76 11.78 19.12
N GLY A 83 -4.64 10.90 18.64
CA GLY A 83 -4.54 10.31 17.32
C GLY A 83 -3.57 9.12 17.21
N ARG A 84 -3.00 8.65 18.34
CA ARG A 84 -2.05 7.53 18.40
C ARG A 84 -2.71 6.28 18.99
N TRP A 85 -1.89 5.26 19.26
CA TRP A 85 -2.35 3.95 19.72
C TRP A 85 -2.06 3.67 21.20
N GLY A 86 -1.38 4.57 21.89
CA GLY A 86 -0.97 4.37 23.28
C GLY A 86 0.36 3.64 23.38
N ALA A 87 0.47 2.69 24.31
CA ALA A 87 1.70 1.92 24.53
C ALA A 87 2.03 0.95 23.39
N GLU A 88 1.05 0.64 22.56
CA GLU A 88 1.15 -0.24 21.40
C GLU A 88 1.73 0.49 20.16
N ASP A 89 1.91 1.82 20.24
CA ASP A 89 2.60 2.59 19.21
C ASP A 89 4.12 2.57 19.45
N TRP A 90 4.87 1.94 18.55
CA TRP A 90 6.33 1.80 18.64
C TRP A 90 7.10 3.12 18.60
N THR A 91 6.43 4.22 18.27
CA THR A 91 7.02 5.56 18.34
C THR A 91 6.86 6.23 19.70
N GLN A 92 6.08 5.63 20.60
CA GLN A 92 5.74 6.18 21.92
C GLN A 92 6.34 5.38 23.07
N TRP A 93 6.45 4.06 22.92
CA TRP A 93 6.81 3.17 24.02
C TRP A 93 7.68 2.00 23.54
N PRO A 94 8.60 1.47 24.37
CA PRO A 94 9.38 0.29 24.04
C PRO A 94 8.49 -0.91 23.67
N GLN A 95 8.88 -1.61 22.60
CA GLN A 95 8.17 -2.78 22.09
C GLN A 95 8.95 -4.07 22.34
N TRP A 96 8.22 -5.18 22.34
CA TRP A 96 8.81 -6.51 22.21
C TRP A 96 9.62 -6.60 20.92
N TYR A 97 10.81 -7.20 21.04
CA TYR A 97 11.59 -7.53 19.88
C TYR A 97 10.95 -8.71 19.15
N PHE A 98 10.65 -8.51 17.87
CA PHE A 98 10.30 -9.58 16.94
C PHE A 98 11.24 -9.55 15.75
N GLN A 99 11.61 -10.73 15.24
CA GLN A 99 12.31 -10.82 13.96
C GLN A 99 11.49 -10.10 12.88
N GLY A 100 12.14 -9.44 11.93
CA GLY A 100 11.51 -8.57 10.94
C GLY A 100 11.02 -7.21 11.47
N GLN A 101 11.06 -6.93 12.77
CA GLN A 101 10.72 -5.63 13.38
C GLN A 101 11.89 -5.04 14.17
N GLU A 102 13.12 -5.46 13.84
CA GLU A 102 14.34 -5.10 14.56
C GLU A 102 14.57 -3.60 14.63
N HIS A 103 14.12 -2.88 13.60
CA HIS A 103 14.24 -1.43 13.49
C HIS A 103 13.44 -0.66 14.55
N PHE A 104 12.51 -1.30 15.26
CA PHE A 104 11.75 -0.65 16.34
C PHE A 104 12.64 -0.24 17.50
N ALA A 105 13.69 -1.01 17.79
CA ALA A 105 14.67 -0.68 18.83
C ALA A 105 15.39 0.64 18.56
N PHE A 106 15.54 1.00 17.28
CA PHE A 106 16.29 2.18 16.82
C PHE A 106 15.39 3.38 16.56
N ILE A 107 14.09 3.32 16.89
CA ILE A 107 13.18 4.44 16.72
C ILE A 107 13.63 5.60 17.62
N PRO A 108 13.83 6.80 17.08
CA PRO A 108 14.18 7.96 17.88
C PRO A 108 13.10 8.28 18.93
N ARG A 109 13.51 8.39 20.20
CA ARG A 109 12.64 8.84 21.29
C ARG A 109 12.43 10.33 21.20
N LYS A 110 11.35 10.79 21.84
CA LYS A 110 11.13 12.22 22.07
C LYS A 110 12.31 12.77 22.90
N PRO A 111 13.05 13.76 22.38
CA PRO A 111 14.15 14.39 23.11
C PRO A 111 13.67 15.09 24.38
N SER A 112 14.63 15.49 25.23
CA SER A 112 14.36 16.38 26.36
C SER A 112 13.71 17.69 25.89
N VAL A 113 13.04 18.41 26.79
CA VAL A 113 12.40 19.69 26.45
C VAL A 113 13.40 20.70 25.88
N GLN A 114 14.65 20.67 26.38
CA GLN A 114 15.72 21.56 25.94
C GLN A 114 16.19 21.18 24.51
N ASP A 115 16.44 19.90 24.27
CA ASP A 115 16.92 19.42 22.96
C ASP A 115 15.85 19.51 21.88
N LEU A 116 14.58 19.29 22.24
CA LEU A 116 13.45 19.28 21.31
C LEU A 116 13.27 20.63 20.59
N GLN A 117 13.59 21.75 21.23
CA GLN A 117 13.38 23.08 20.64
C GLN A 117 14.21 23.30 19.36
N LEU A 118 15.44 22.78 19.36
CA LEU A 118 16.41 22.90 18.28
C LEU A 118 16.45 21.67 17.37
N HIS A 119 15.71 20.61 17.70
CA HIS A 119 15.76 19.36 16.96
C HIS A 119 15.14 19.50 15.56
N PRO A 120 15.84 19.11 14.47
CA PRO A 120 15.32 19.25 13.11
C PRO A 120 14.05 18.43 12.86
N LEU A 121 13.89 17.33 13.59
CA LEU A 121 12.70 16.46 13.54
C LEU A 121 11.64 16.78 14.61
N ARG A 122 11.71 17.92 15.32
CA ARG A 122 10.83 18.22 16.46
C ARG A 122 9.33 18.03 16.19
N ARG A 123 8.89 18.32 14.96
CA ARG A 123 7.49 18.20 14.54
C ARG A 123 6.99 16.75 14.53
N LEU A 124 7.89 15.77 14.58
CA LEU A 124 7.55 14.35 14.66
C LEU A 124 6.99 13.92 16.03
N TRP A 125 7.28 14.69 17.10
CA TRP A 125 6.77 14.40 18.46
C TRP A 125 5.73 15.40 18.96
N TRP A 126 5.25 16.28 18.08
CA TRP A 126 4.20 17.25 18.36
C TRP A 126 2.81 16.60 18.32
N ASN A 127 1.90 17.05 19.18
CA ASN A 127 0.51 16.60 19.18
C ASN A 127 -0.38 17.67 18.54
N MET A 128 -1.25 17.27 17.61
CA MET A 128 -2.13 18.20 16.91
C MET A 128 -3.31 18.62 17.79
N GLU A 129 -3.48 19.92 17.95
CA GLU A 129 -4.63 20.54 18.62
C GLU A 129 -5.64 21.09 17.60
N GLU A 130 -6.89 21.29 18.03
CA GLU A 130 -7.98 21.78 17.16
C GLU A 130 -7.69 23.13 16.49
N GLN A 131 -6.94 24.02 17.15
CA GLN A 131 -6.57 25.33 16.61
C GLN A 131 -5.73 25.28 15.32
N TYR A 132 -5.05 24.15 15.07
CA TYR A 132 -4.27 23.93 13.86
C TYR A 132 -5.09 23.34 12.71
N PHE A 133 -6.37 23.07 12.95
CA PHE A 133 -7.29 22.62 11.92
C PHE A 133 -8.08 23.81 11.37
N VAL A 134 -7.73 24.21 10.15
CA VAL A 134 -8.38 25.32 9.45
C VAL A 134 -9.57 24.77 8.69
N GLU A 135 -10.78 25.00 9.22
CA GLU A 135 -12.01 24.61 8.53
C GLU A 135 -12.13 25.31 7.17
N VAL A 136 -12.36 24.51 6.14
CA VAL A 136 -12.68 24.98 4.78
C VAL A 136 -14.21 25.09 4.64
N LYS A 137 -14.92 24.21 5.37
CA LYS A 137 -16.37 24.16 5.51
C LYS A 137 -16.72 23.32 6.75
N PRO A 138 -17.99 23.32 7.23
CA PRO A 138 -18.33 22.62 8.47
C PRO A 138 -17.89 21.16 8.47
N GLY A 139 -17.03 20.80 9.44
CA GLY A 139 -16.52 19.43 9.64
C GLY A 139 -15.46 18.96 8.63
N ILE A 140 -15.03 19.80 7.68
CA ILE A 140 -13.98 19.50 6.70
C ILE A 140 -13.02 20.68 6.59
N GLY A 141 -11.75 20.43 6.85
CA GLY A 141 -10.71 21.44 6.93
C GLY A 141 -9.36 20.88 6.52
N ARG A 142 -8.32 21.66 6.77
CA ARG A 142 -6.93 21.30 6.46
C ARG A 142 -6.08 21.53 7.70
N LEU A 143 -4.93 20.87 7.74
CA LEU A 143 -3.88 21.30 8.64
C LEU A 143 -3.41 22.71 8.25
N GLU A 144 -3.10 23.54 9.23
CA GLU A 144 -2.50 24.85 9.01
C GLU A 144 -1.29 24.74 8.07
N SER A 145 -1.23 25.59 7.05
CA SER A 145 -0.25 25.50 5.98
C SER A 145 1.20 25.54 6.46
N SER A 146 1.50 26.35 7.48
CA SER A 146 2.83 26.46 8.08
C SER A 146 3.30 25.13 8.69
N VAL A 147 2.41 24.44 9.41
CA VAL A 147 2.66 23.15 10.05
C VAL A 147 2.77 22.03 9.02
N ALA A 148 1.88 22.03 8.01
CA ALA A 148 1.93 21.07 6.92
C ALA A 148 3.24 21.19 6.12
N GLN A 149 3.74 22.42 5.93
CA GLN A 149 4.99 22.71 5.24
C GLN A 149 6.21 22.20 6.02
N GLU A 150 6.27 22.37 7.34
CA GLU A 150 7.37 21.84 8.17
C GLU A 150 7.46 20.30 8.09
N LEU A 151 6.32 19.61 8.10
CA LEU A 151 6.27 18.15 7.90
C LEU A 151 6.76 17.74 6.51
N TYR A 152 6.43 18.53 5.48
CA TYR A 152 6.90 18.31 4.12
C TYR A 152 8.41 18.47 3.99
N GLU A 153 8.99 19.47 4.65
CA GLU A 153 10.43 19.73 4.66
C GLU A 153 11.21 18.60 5.33
N ILE A 154 10.70 18.10 6.47
CA ILE A 154 11.26 16.90 7.12
C ILE A 154 11.23 15.71 6.16
N ARG A 155 10.11 15.49 5.48
CA ARG A 155 9.97 14.43 4.46
C ARG A 155 10.96 14.61 3.31
N ALA A 156 11.18 15.83 2.83
CA ALA A 156 12.13 16.10 1.75
C ALA A 156 13.57 15.79 2.17
N ALA A 157 13.96 16.16 3.40
CA ALA A 157 15.29 15.86 3.95
C ALA A 157 15.52 14.34 4.06
N LEU A 158 14.57 13.60 4.64
CA LEU A 158 14.67 12.15 4.78
C LEU A 158 14.68 11.43 3.42
N MET A 159 13.86 11.88 2.45
CA MET A 159 13.86 11.29 1.11
C MET A 159 15.23 11.39 0.42
N LYS A 160 15.94 12.50 0.60
CA LYS A 160 17.30 12.66 0.05
C LYS A 160 18.27 11.62 0.61
N GLU A 161 18.15 11.30 1.90
CA GLU A 161 18.95 10.24 2.52
C GLU A 161 18.54 8.85 2.02
N VAL A 162 17.24 8.60 1.85
CA VAL A 162 16.73 7.34 1.26
C VAL A 162 17.28 7.12 -0.15
N ASP A 163 17.26 8.13 -1.01
CA ASP A 163 17.75 8.03 -2.39
C ASP A 163 19.26 7.72 -2.48
N CYS A 164 20.02 8.25 -1.52
CA CYS A 164 21.46 8.01 -1.38
C CYS A 164 21.79 6.70 -0.67
N CYS A 165 20.83 6.07 0.02
CA CYS A 165 21.05 4.87 0.79
C CYS A 165 21.38 3.68 -0.13
N ARG A 166 22.27 2.80 0.35
CA ARG A 166 22.61 1.53 -0.29
C ARG A 166 22.47 0.44 0.75
N CYS A 167 21.72 -0.60 0.42
CA CYS A 167 21.44 -1.72 1.30
C CYS A 167 21.48 -3.01 0.48
N TYR A 168 22.17 -4.03 0.98
CA TYR A 168 22.28 -5.33 0.33
C TYR A 168 21.21 -6.33 0.83
N ASP A 169 20.55 -6.02 1.95
CA ASP A 169 19.38 -6.76 2.41
C ASP A 169 18.12 -6.23 1.71
N GLY A 170 17.63 -6.99 0.74
CA GLY A 170 16.45 -6.63 -0.04
C GLY A 170 15.18 -6.47 0.81
N ALA A 171 15.04 -7.20 1.92
CA ALA A 171 13.85 -7.12 2.77
C ALA A 171 13.87 -5.84 3.63
N ILE A 172 15.02 -5.48 4.20
CA ILE A 172 15.19 -4.21 4.92
C ILE A 172 15.03 -3.03 3.96
N PHE A 173 15.63 -3.10 2.77
CA PHE A 173 15.53 -2.04 1.77
C PHE A 173 14.10 -1.84 1.29
N GLN A 174 13.35 -2.93 1.07
CA GLN A 174 11.93 -2.86 0.75
C GLN A 174 11.13 -2.18 1.86
N LYS A 175 11.41 -2.48 3.14
CA LYS A 175 10.76 -1.81 4.28
C LYS A 175 11.08 -0.33 4.34
N LEU A 176 12.34 0.05 4.11
CA LEU A 176 12.76 1.46 4.05
C LEU A 176 11.92 2.22 3.01
N HIS A 177 11.84 1.69 1.79
CA HIS A 177 11.05 2.32 0.74
C HIS A 177 9.54 2.29 1.03
N ALA A 178 9.02 1.24 1.66
CA ALA A 178 7.62 1.18 2.08
C ALA A 178 7.29 2.28 3.10
N ALA A 179 8.12 2.46 4.12
CA ALA A 179 7.98 3.51 5.12
C ALA A 179 8.13 4.91 4.51
N ALA A 180 9.15 5.13 3.68
CA ALA A 180 9.38 6.40 2.98
C ALA A 180 8.20 6.78 2.08
N ASN A 181 7.60 5.80 1.40
CA ASN A 181 6.40 6.01 0.61
C ASN A 181 5.17 6.35 1.47
N GLY A 182 5.02 5.74 2.65
CA GLY A 182 3.97 6.10 3.62
C GLY A 182 4.12 7.55 4.09
N MET A 183 5.34 7.95 4.44
CA MET A 183 5.70 9.32 4.82
C MET A 183 5.34 10.31 3.70
N ARG A 184 5.71 10.03 2.45
CA ARG A 184 5.36 10.86 1.29
C ARG A 184 3.85 11.02 1.13
N PHE A 185 3.10 9.92 1.18
CA PHE A 185 1.65 9.97 1.01
C PHE A 185 0.97 10.83 2.08
N CYS A 186 1.31 10.61 3.36
CA CYS A 186 0.68 11.35 4.45
C CYS A 186 1.02 12.84 4.40
N THR A 187 2.28 13.21 4.16
CA THR A 187 2.70 14.61 4.10
C THR A 187 2.09 15.36 2.90
N SER A 188 2.03 14.74 1.72
CA SER A 188 1.30 15.31 0.57
C SER A 188 -0.20 15.45 0.86
N THR A 189 -0.81 14.48 1.55
CA THR A 189 -2.23 14.55 1.92
C THR A 189 -2.50 15.75 2.84
N LEU A 190 -1.63 15.99 3.84
CA LEU A 190 -1.76 17.12 4.77
C LEU A 190 -1.66 18.48 4.09
N LEU A 191 -0.81 18.63 3.06
CA LEU A 191 -0.73 19.87 2.29
C LEU A 191 -1.96 20.11 1.41
N TYR A 192 -2.47 19.05 0.80
CA TYR A 192 -3.27 19.19 -0.41
C TYR A 192 -4.72 18.74 -0.30
N THR A 193 -5.06 17.90 0.68
CA THR A 193 -6.39 17.30 0.78
C THR A 193 -7.16 17.82 2.00
N PRO A 194 -8.35 18.43 1.84
CA PRO A 194 -9.23 18.71 2.96
C PRO A 194 -9.77 17.39 3.55
N GLN A 195 -9.80 17.29 4.86
CA GLN A 195 -10.22 16.10 5.60
C GLN A 195 -11.05 16.52 6.82
N SER A 196 -11.76 15.57 7.46
CA SER A 196 -12.31 15.83 8.79
C SER A 196 -11.19 16.04 9.80
N PHE A 197 -11.50 16.64 10.96
CA PHE A 197 -10.51 16.81 12.03
C PHE A 197 -9.83 15.49 12.40
N VAL A 198 -10.62 14.45 12.66
CA VAL A 198 -10.13 13.10 13.01
C VAL A 198 -9.21 12.52 11.93
N ASN A 199 -9.57 12.66 10.66
CA ASN A 199 -8.74 12.19 9.56
C ASN A 199 -7.43 12.98 9.43
N THR A 200 -7.48 14.30 9.65
CA THR A 200 -6.26 15.14 9.68
C THR A 200 -5.36 14.71 10.81
N LEU A 201 -5.90 14.54 12.03
CA LEU A 201 -5.18 14.07 13.20
C LEU A 201 -4.48 12.72 12.94
N LEU A 202 -5.21 11.75 12.38
CA LEU A 202 -4.67 10.44 11.98
C LEU A 202 -3.60 10.53 10.91
N THR A 203 -3.78 11.43 9.93
CA THR A 203 -2.80 11.63 8.85
C THR A 203 -1.52 12.25 9.42
N VAL A 204 -1.64 13.19 10.37
CA VAL A 204 -0.49 13.74 11.11
C VAL A 204 0.25 12.64 11.84
N THR A 205 -0.42 11.87 12.70
CA THR A 205 0.27 10.83 13.49
C THR A 205 0.84 9.72 12.61
N SER A 206 0.20 9.40 11.48
CA SER A 206 0.74 8.47 10.49
C SER A 206 1.97 9.03 9.77
N ALA A 207 1.97 10.31 9.38
CA ALA A 207 3.15 10.96 8.81
C ALA A 207 4.32 10.90 9.80
N GLN A 208 4.08 11.24 11.06
CA GLN A 208 5.09 11.19 12.12
C GLN A 208 5.66 9.78 12.29
N ARG A 209 4.79 8.77 12.34
CA ARG A 209 5.19 7.37 12.46
C ARG A 209 6.05 6.90 11.30
N PHE A 210 5.65 7.21 10.07
CA PHE A 210 6.44 6.85 8.90
C PHE A 210 7.77 7.60 8.82
N CYS A 211 7.82 8.88 9.20
CA CYS A 211 9.08 9.64 9.28
C CYS A 211 10.06 9.01 10.28
N LEU A 212 9.61 8.74 11.51
CA LEU A 212 10.43 8.13 12.56
C LEU A 212 10.88 6.72 12.17
N THR A 213 9.99 5.94 11.57
CA THR A 213 10.31 4.60 11.05
C THR A 213 11.34 4.66 9.91
N THR A 214 11.22 5.63 9.00
CA THR A 214 12.18 5.84 7.91
C THR A 214 13.56 6.20 8.47
N ARG A 215 13.63 7.11 9.46
CA ARG A 215 14.88 7.47 10.15
C ARG A 215 15.52 6.25 10.82
N ALA A 216 14.74 5.46 11.56
CA ALA A 216 15.23 4.26 12.24
C ALA A 216 15.76 3.21 11.27
N LEU A 217 15.11 3.01 10.12
CA LEU A 217 15.57 2.11 9.07
C LEU A 217 16.87 2.63 8.40
N LEU A 218 16.99 3.93 8.17
CA LEU A 218 18.23 4.55 7.69
C LEU A 218 19.38 4.35 8.69
N ASP A 219 19.13 4.61 9.98
CA ASP A 219 20.11 4.41 11.04
C ASP A 219 20.47 2.94 11.20
N LYS A 220 19.50 2.03 11.04
CA LYS A 220 19.76 0.60 11.07
C LYS A 220 20.79 0.22 10.00
N ILE A 221 20.53 0.61 8.75
CA ILE A 221 21.39 0.26 7.60
C ILE A 221 22.76 0.93 7.70
N THR A 222 22.81 2.21 8.08
CA THR A 222 24.03 3.02 7.98
C THR A 222 24.88 2.96 9.26
N LYS A 223 24.26 2.82 10.43
CA LYS A 223 24.91 2.78 11.75
C LYS A 223 24.84 1.39 12.37
N TRP A 224 23.65 0.92 12.76
CA TRP A 224 23.51 -0.19 13.71
C TRP A 224 23.90 -1.57 13.16
N ASP A 225 23.70 -1.82 11.87
CA ASP A 225 24.11 -3.07 11.23
C ASP A 225 25.62 -3.15 10.98
N ASN A 226 26.32 -2.01 11.08
CA ASN A 226 27.77 -1.92 10.89
C ASN A 226 28.54 -1.89 12.21
N VAL A 227 27.85 -1.85 13.36
CA VAL A 227 28.49 -1.92 14.68
C VAL A 227 29.12 -3.30 14.83
N ARG A 228 30.45 -3.34 15.00
CA ARG A 228 31.18 -4.57 15.27
C ARG A 228 31.08 -4.90 16.75
N LEU A 229 30.59 -6.09 17.06
CA LEU A 229 30.64 -6.62 18.42
C LEU A 229 32.12 -6.88 18.76
N SER A 230 32.70 -6.04 19.61
CA SER A 230 34.05 -6.20 20.19
C SER A 230 33.94 -6.37 21.70
N ASP A 231 35.08 -6.60 22.36
CA ASP A 231 35.15 -6.65 23.83
C ASP A 231 34.86 -5.29 24.50
N ASP A 232 34.85 -4.19 23.73
CA ASP A 232 34.59 -2.84 24.23
C ASP A 232 33.07 -2.59 24.31
N ILE A 233 32.60 -2.19 25.50
CA ILE A 233 31.19 -1.86 25.73
C ILE A 233 30.89 -0.47 25.14
N HIS A 234 29.96 -0.42 24.18
CA HIS A 234 29.51 0.85 23.61
C HIS A 234 28.67 1.66 24.61
N VAL A 235 28.89 2.98 24.63
CA VAL A 235 28.10 3.91 25.45
C VAL A 235 26.62 3.84 25.05
N VAL A 236 25.74 3.80 26.04
CA VAL A 236 24.30 3.69 25.84
C VAL A 236 23.73 4.90 25.12
N ASP A 237 23.05 4.68 24.00
CA ASP A 237 22.35 5.70 23.23
C ASP A 237 20.93 5.87 23.77
N ASN A 238 20.76 6.78 24.73
CA ASN A 238 19.46 7.08 25.34
C ASN A 238 18.49 7.83 24.39
N SER A 239 18.93 8.21 23.19
CA SER A 239 18.10 8.92 22.20
C SER A 239 17.17 7.99 21.41
N ILE A 240 17.36 6.68 21.50
CA ILE A 240 16.55 5.66 20.81
C ILE A 240 15.66 4.87 21.78
N MET A 241 14.65 4.19 21.23
CA MET A 241 13.59 3.55 22.02
C MET A 241 14.08 2.36 22.84
N GLY A 242 15.00 1.56 22.28
CA GLY A 242 15.38 0.27 22.86
C GLY A 242 14.32 -0.81 22.66
N CYS A 243 14.55 -2.00 23.20
CA CYS A 243 13.63 -3.12 23.04
C CYS A 243 13.50 -3.99 24.29
N VAL A 244 12.36 -4.70 24.35
CA VAL A 244 12.04 -5.69 25.38
C VAL A 244 12.25 -7.08 24.80
N THR A 245 12.86 -7.98 25.57
CA THR A 245 13.15 -9.35 25.14
C THR A 245 13.18 -10.32 26.31
N ASP A 246 12.90 -11.58 26.05
CA ASP A 246 13.08 -12.72 26.96
C ASP A 246 14.25 -13.63 26.52
N ARG A 247 15.02 -13.20 25.50
CA ARG A 247 16.16 -13.94 24.97
C ARG A 247 17.49 -13.36 25.46
N PRO A 248 18.28 -14.10 26.27
CA PRO A 248 19.57 -13.64 26.77
C PRO A 248 20.56 -13.23 25.68
N SER A 249 20.61 -13.96 24.57
CA SER A 249 21.51 -13.64 23.46
C SER A 249 21.24 -12.27 22.83
N LEU A 250 19.97 -11.84 22.80
CA LEU A 250 19.62 -10.52 22.30
C LEU A 250 19.97 -9.42 23.32
N VAL A 251 19.87 -9.71 24.61
CA VAL A 251 20.32 -8.78 25.66
C VAL A 251 21.81 -8.50 25.49
N GLU A 252 22.61 -9.54 25.29
CA GLU A 252 24.05 -9.42 25.02
C GLU A 252 24.33 -8.60 23.76
N GLU A 253 23.65 -8.89 22.64
CA GLU A 253 23.82 -8.14 21.39
C GLU A 253 23.45 -6.64 21.55
N MET A 254 22.30 -6.34 22.15
CA MET A 254 21.83 -4.95 22.30
C MET A 254 22.67 -4.19 23.33
N TYR A 255 23.06 -4.85 24.42
CA TYR A 255 23.97 -4.29 25.41
C TYR A 255 25.31 -3.93 24.79
N ALA A 256 25.92 -4.87 24.05
CA ALA A 256 27.17 -4.64 23.35
C ALA A 256 27.06 -3.49 22.35
N LYS A 257 25.92 -3.34 21.65
CA LYS A 257 25.68 -2.21 20.74
C LYS A 257 25.46 -0.86 21.44
N GLY A 258 25.28 -0.82 22.77
CA GLY A 258 24.87 0.40 23.47
C GLY A 258 23.40 0.76 23.24
N VAL A 259 22.56 -0.21 22.89
CA VAL A 259 21.11 -0.03 22.70
C VAL A 259 20.39 -0.33 24.03
N PRO A 260 19.49 0.54 24.51
CA PRO A 260 18.71 0.24 25.71
C PRO A 260 17.95 -1.08 25.56
N VAL A 261 18.09 -1.98 26.54
CA VAL A 261 17.45 -3.30 26.50
C VAL A 261 16.85 -3.68 27.85
N TRP A 262 15.64 -4.24 27.80
CA TRP A 262 14.95 -4.75 28.98
C TRP A 262 14.73 -6.24 28.84
N TYR A 263 15.27 -7.00 29.80
CA TYR A 263 15.19 -8.44 29.86
C TYR A 263 14.05 -8.88 30.79
N ILE A 264 13.17 -9.73 30.28
CA ILE A 264 12.08 -10.34 31.05
C ILE A 264 12.39 -11.81 31.26
N CYS A 265 12.39 -12.26 32.51
CA CYS A 265 12.61 -13.67 32.85
C CYS A 265 11.91 -14.06 34.16
N SER A 266 11.88 -15.37 34.45
CA SER A 266 11.53 -15.85 35.80
C SER A 266 12.68 -15.57 36.76
N VAL A 267 12.34 -15.24 38.00
CA VAL A 267 13.29 -15.12 39.12
C VAL A 267 14.11 -16.40 39.30
N ASP A 268 13.54 -17.56 38.96
CA ASP A 268 14.23 -18.86 39.08
C ASP A 268 15.45 -18.98 38.16
N TYR A 269 15.51 -18.17 37.09
CA TYR A 269 16.64 -18.12 36.17
C TYR A 269 17.70 -17.08 36.57
N LEU A 270 17.52 -16.37 37.69
CA LEU A 270 18.55 -15.46 38.18
C LEU A 270 19.75 -16.25 38.72
N PRO A 271 20.96 -16.01 38.22
CA PRO A 271 22.14 -16.65 38.77
C PRO A 271 22.43 -16.08 40.16
N GLU A 272 22.99 -16.90 41.04
CA GLU A 272 23.24 -16.52 42.44
C GLU A 272 24.29 -15.39 42.58
N ASP A 273 25.13 -15.21 41.57
CA ASP A 273 26.17 -14.17 41.49
C ASP A 273 25.75 -12.93 40.70
N ILE A 274 24.45 -12.74 40.42
CA ILE A 274 23.96 -11.55 39.72
C ILE A 274 24.26 -10.27 40.52
N ALA A 275 24.82 -9.26 39.86
CA ALA A 275 24.96 -7.94 40.47
C ALA A 275 23.65 -7.14 40.29
N ILE A 276 23.04 -6.72 41.39
CA ILE A 276 21.84 -5.87 41.40
C ILE A 276 22.19 -4.51 42.00
N LEU A 277 22.18 -3.44 41.21
CA LEU A 277 22.54 -2.10 41.68
C LEU A 277 21.35 -1.28 42.20
N GLY A 278 20.15 -1.58 41.71
CA GLY A 278 18.96 -0.82 42.09
C GLY A 278 17.67 -1.59 41.85
N GLN A 279 16.63 -1.23 42.60
CA GLN A 279 15.29 -1.76 42.46
C GLN A 279 14.31 -0.62 42.19
N GLN A 280 13.46 -0.78 41.16
CA GLN A 280 12.43 0.21 40.81
C GLN A 280 11.07 -0.46 40.52
N ILE A 281 10.01 0.34 40.53
CA ILE A 281 8.69 -0.07 40.02
C ILE A 281 8.66 0.24 38.53
N PRO A 282 8.21 -0.68 37.66
CA PRO A 282 8.03 -0.38 36.24
C PRO A 282 7.09 0.82 36.03
N ILE A 283 7.58 1.82 35.30
CA ILE A 283 6.89 3.09 35.03
C ILE A 283 5.79 2.86 34.01
N LYS A 284 4.57 3.34 34.30
CA LYS A 284 3.45 3.20 33.37
C LYS A 284 3.56 4.20 32.21
N PRO A 285 3.05 3.88 31.00
CA PRO A 285 3.14 4.75 29.83
C PRO A 285 2.66 6.20 30.07
N HIS A 286 1.55 6.37 30.81
CA HIS A 286 0.98 7.69 31.08
C HIS A 286 1.84 8.55 32.01
N GLU A 287 2.67 7.95 32.85
CA GLU A 287 3.63 8.66 33.72
C GLU A 287 4.77 9.27 32.89
N MET A 288 4.97 8.78 31.67
CA MET A 288 5.93 9.30 30.68
C MET A 288 5.27 10.06 29.53
N GLY A 289 4.02 10.49 29.71
CA GLY A 289 3.31 11.33 28.76
C GLY A 289 2.67 10.60 27.57
N VAL A 290 2.59 9.27 27.59
CA VAL A 290 1.83 8.51 26.58
C VAL A 290 0.33 8.64 26.88
N VAL A 291 -0.44 9.09 25.89
CA VAL A 291 -1.89 9.24 26.05
C VAL A 291 -2.57 7.87 26.00
N MET A 292 -3.11 7.45 27.14
CA MET A 292 -3.86 6.19 27.26
C MET A 292 -5.38 6.39 27.18
N LYS A 293 -5.86 7.63 27.22
CA LYS A 293 -7.29 7.94 27.15
C LYS A 293 -7.83 7.63 25.76
N GLN A 294 -8.85 6.77 25.73
CA GLN A 294 -9.49 6.29 24.50
C GLN A 294 -10.36 7.39 23.88
N TRP A 295 -10.33 7.47 22.56
CA TRP A 295 -11.22 8.33 21.79
C TRP A 295 -12.68 7.91 22.01
N LYS A 296 -13.54 8.86 22.38
CA LYS A 296 -14.95 8.59 22.69
C LYS A 296 -15.65 7.91 21.51
N GLY A 297 -16.19 6.70 21.75
CA GLY A 297 -16.92 5.92 20.74
C GLY A 297 -16.06 5.09 19.79
N ALA A 298 -14.74 5.03 19.95
CA ALA A 298 -13.87 4.19 19.14
C ALA A 298 -13.80 2.75 19.71
N PRO A 299 -14.37 1.70 19.09
CA PRO A 299 -14.20 0.34 19.59
C PRO A 299 -12.74 -0.15 19.46
N PRO A 300 -12.29 -1.13 20.27
CA PRO A 300 -11.05 -1.84 20.00
C PRO A 300 -11.13 -2.51 18.62
N PHE A 301 -10.13 -2.31 17.78
CA PHE A 301 -10.09 -2.95 16.45
C PHE A 301 -9.19 -4.19 16.41
N TYR A 302 -8.41 -4.42 17.46
CA TYR A 302 -7.64 -5.63 17.67
C TYR A 302 -7.82 -6.12 19.10
N HIS A 303 -8.03 -7.44 19.22
CA HIS A 303 -8.01 -8.18 20.46
C HIS A 303 -7.30 -9.50 20.21
N GLY A 304 -6.18 -9.73 20.89
CA GLY A 304 -5.40 -10.94 20.67
C GLY A 304 -4.10 -10.97 21.48
N PRO A 305 -3.30 -12.04 21.31
CA PRO A 305 -2.00 -12.15 21.95
C PRO A 305 -1.03 -11.07 21.43
N HIS A 306 0.08 -10.88 22.14
CA HIS A 306 1.23 -10.17 21.59
C HIS A 306 1.77 -10.93 20.36
N ALA A 307 1.71 -10.29 19.20
CA ALA A 307 2.18 -10.86 17.94
C ALA A 307 2.66 -9.75 16.99
N ARG A 308 3.53 -10.13 16.05
CA ARG A 308 4.03 -9.25 14.98
C ARG A 308 2.90 -8.52 14.24
N ASP A 309 1.76 -9.19 14.09
CA ASP A 309 0.60 -8.73 13.32
C ASP A 309 -0.13 -7.52 13.94
N ILE A 310 0.10 -7.22 15.22
CA ILE A 310 -0.39 -6.01 15.88
C ILE A 310 0.09 -4.76 15.12
N HIS A 311 1.39 -4.71 14.83
CA HIS A 311 1.99 -3.54 14.20
C HIS A 311 1.53 -3.39 12.75
N SER A 312 1.37 -4.50 12.03
CA SER A 312 0.76 -4.51 10.70
C SER A 312 -0.70 -4.07 10.75
N SER A 313 -1.45 -4.41 11.80
CA SER A 313 -2.84 -3.95 11.99
C SER A 313 -2.90 -2.44 12.23
N ILE A 314 -1.99 -1.90 13.05
CA ILE A 314 -1.82 -0.46 13.30
C ILE A 314 -1.47 0.30 12.00
N GLU A 315 -0.51 -0.19 11.22
CA GLU A 315 -0.10 0.41 9.93
C GLU A 315 -1.24 0.42 8.89
N ASN A 316 -2.08 -0.62 8.90
CA ASN A 316 -3.17 -0.78 7.95
C ASN A 316 -4.48 -0.14 8.41
N TRP A 317 -4.55 0.38 9.64
CA TRP A 317 -5.78 0.98 10.17
C TRP A 317 -6.15 2.27 9.42
N ARG A 318 -7.45 2.47 9.18
CA ARG A 318 -7.99 3.65 8.48
C ARG A 318 -9.21 4.20 9.22
N PRO A 319 -9.52 5.51 9.09
CA PRO A 319 -10.66 6.10 9.78
C PRO A 319 -12.02 5.48 9.44
N GLY A 320 -12.17 4.83 8.27
CA GLY A 320 -13.38 4.07 7.93
C GLY A 320 -13.63 2.84 8.82
N ASN A 321 -12.65 2.46 9.64
CA ASN A 321 -12.77 1.41 10.66
C ASN A 321 -13.38 1.94 11.98
N LEU A 322 -13.56 3.27 12.10
CA LEU A 322 -14.30 3.89 13.18
C LEU A 322 -15.81 3.74 12.89
N ASP A 323 -16.40 2.61 13.30
CA ASP A 323 -17.82 2.34 13.09
C ASP A 323 -18.66 3.18 14.07
N ILE A 324 -18.90 4.45 13.73
CA ILE A 324 -19.93 5.26 14.40
C ILE A 324 -21.26 4.91 13.75
N ARG A 325 -21.83 3.79 14.16
CA ARG A 325 -23.27 3.56 14.03
C ARG A 325 -23.94 3.81 15.37
N LEU A 326 -24.81 4.83 15.36
CA LEU A 326 -25.94 5.09 16.25
C LEU A 326 -25.66 5.69 17.63
N VAL A 327 -25.82 7.01 17.76
CA VAL A 327 -26.70 7.66 18.77
C VAL A 327 -27.22 8.98 18.17
N GLU A 328 -28.46 9.34 18.49
CA GLU A 328 -29.34 10.44 17.97
C GLU A 328 -30.29 9.94 16.86
N THR A 329 -31.58 9.68 17.09
CA THR A 329 -32.51 10.07 18.16
C THR A 329 -33.56 8.98 18.36
N SER A 330 -33.83 8.67 19.62
CA SER A 330 -34.95 7.88 20.09
C SER A 330 -36.27 8.62 19.90
N THR A 331 -37.25 8.00 19.22
CA THR A 331 -38.68 8.20 19.50
C THR A 331 -39.41 6.85 19.39
N GLU A 332 -39.84 6.40 20.57
CA GLU A 332 -41.07 5.67 20.91
C GLU A 332 -41.45 4.35 20.23
N ASP A 333 -41.29 3.31 21.05
CA ASP A 333 -42.02 2.04 21.21
C ASP A 333 -43.30 1.78 20.40
N THR A 334 -43.37 0.58 19.81
CA THR A 334 -44.55 -0.30 19.95
C THR A 334 -44.10 -1.79 19.87
N PRO A 335 -44.59 -2.69 20.74
CA PRO A 335 -44.04 -4.04 20.91
C PRO A 335 -44.80 -5.13 20.14
N GLY A 336 -44.06 -6.18 19.76
CA GLY A 336 -44.59 -7.47 19.29
C GLY A 336 -43.66 -8.04 18.20
N GLY A 337 -43.17 -9.28 18.23
CA GLY A 337 -43.44 -10.44 19.06
C GLY A 337 -43.00 -11.65 18.22
N SER A 338 -42.19 -12.52 18.84
CA SER A 338 -41.91 -13.92 18.46
C SER A 338 -41.25 -14.27 17.10
N SER A 339 -40.07 -14.86 17.24
CA SER A 339 -39.61 -16.12 16.62
C SER A 339 -40.63 -16.86 15.76
N LEU A 340 -40.22 -17.28 14.55
CA LEU A 340 -40.45 -18.64 14.05
C LEU A 340 -39.66 -18.91 12.76
N ASN A 341 -39.24 -20.17 12.66
CA ASN A 341 -38.47 -20.80 11.61
C ASN A 341 -39.15 -20.86 10.23
N GLY A 342 -38.30 -20.93 9.20
CA GLY A 342 -38.46 -21.79 8.03
C GLY A 342 -38.73 -21.10 6.69
N PRO A 343 -38.67 -21.81 5.54
CA PRO A 343 -38.13 -23.15 5.32
C PRO A 343 -37.19 -23.27 4.10
N GLU A 344 -36.38 -24.34 4.12
CA GLU A 344 -35.69 -24.92 2.97
C GLU A 344 -36.65 -25.24 1.82
N ARG A 345 -36.20 -25.06 0.58
CA ARG A 345 -36.95 -25.46 -0.63
C ARG A 345 -36.41 -26.78 -1.18
N PRO A 346 -37.30 -27.73 -1.56
CA PRO A 346 -36.92 -29.09 -1.88
C PRO A 346 -36.47 -29.26 -3.33
N ASP A 347 -35.58 -30.23 -3.49
CA ASP A 347 -35.25 -30.93 -4.72
C ASP A 347 -36.50 -31.64 -5.28
N ARG A 348 -36.76 -31.48 -6.58
CA ARG A 348 -37.74 -32.32 -7.28
C ARG A 348 -37.39 -32.45 -8.76
N SER A 349 -36.58 -33.46 -9.02
CA SER A 349 -36.58 -34.23 -10.24
C SER A 349 -37.99 -34.78 -10.53
N GLN A 350 -38.54 -34.51 -11.73
CA GLN A 350 -39.40 -35.47 -12.42
C GLN A 350 -39.62 -35.14 -13.90
N LYS A 351 -39.34 -36.17 -14.69
CA LYS A 351 -39.53 -36.37 -16.13
C LYS A 351 -40.92 -35.93 -16.63
N ARG A 352 -40.97 -35.36 -17.84
CA ARG A 352 -42.06 -35.59 -18.81
C ARG A 352 -41.52 -35.59 -20.24
N ALA A 353 -42.13 -36.46 -21.03
CA ALA A 353 -41.62 -37.10 -22.23
C ALA A 353 -41.74 -36.28 -23.53
N ASP A 354 -40.93 -36.74 -24.49
CA ASP A 354 -40.91 -36.55 -25.94
C ASP A 354 -42.16 -35.99 -26.64
N LYS A 355 -41.90 -35.12 -27.64
CA LYS A 355 -42.28 -35.41 -29.03
C LYS A 355 -41.69 -34.42 -30.06
N ARG A 356 -41.22 -35.03 -31.16
CA ARG A 356 -40.94 -34.53 -32.53
C ARG A 356 -39.52 -34.05 -32.82
N GLY A 357 -38.74 -35.01 -33.33
CA GLY A 357 -37.44 -34.82 -33.97
C GLY A 357 -37.54 -34.17 -35.35
N ASN A 358 -36.41 -33.61 -35.77
CA ASN A 358 -36.18 -33.11 -37.11
C ASN A 358 -34.97 -33.90 -37.69
N PRO A 359 -35.07 -34.54 -38.87
CA PRO A 359 -34.15 -35.58 -39.29
C PRO A 359 -33.03 -35.04 -40.19
N TYR A 360 -32.15 -34.17 -39.69
CA TYR A 360 -30.85 -33.89 -40.34
C TYR A 360 -29.82 -33.41 -39.30
N PRO A 361 -28.59 -33.96 -39.28
CA PRO A 361 -27.52 -33.39 -38.45
C PRO A 361 -27.15 -32.01 -39.00
N LYS A 362 -27.36 -30.97 -38.20
CA LYS A 362 -26.76 -29.66 -38.49
C LYS A 362 -25.24 -29.83 -38.33
N PRO A 363 -24.42 -29.42 -39.31
CA PRO A 363 -22.98 -29.41 -39.12
C PRO A 363 -22.68 -28.51 -37.92
N GLU A 364 -21.77 -28.98 -37.05
CA GLU A 364 -21.23 -28.21 -35.94
C GLU A 364 -20.62 -26.92 -36.51
N SER A 365 -21.42 -25.86 -36.59
CA SER A 365 -20.89 -24.53 -36.79
C SER A 365 -20.08 -24.23 -35.54
N SER A 366 -18.76 -24.38 -35.63
CA SER A 366 -17.85 -23.81 -34.65
C SER A 366 -18.36 -22.42 -34.31
N ASN A 367 -18.75 -22.20 -33.06
CA ASN A 367 -19.07 -20.87 -32.55
C ASN A 367 -17.76 -20.08 -32.50
N ARG A 368 -17.17 -19.75 -33.65
CA ARG A 368 -16.12 -18.75 -33.77
C ARG A 368 -16.77 -17.44 -33.37
N ARG A 369 -16.58 -17.08 -32.09
CA ARG A 369 -17.01 -15.81 -31.51
C ARG A 369 -16.46 -14.70 -32.43
N ASN A 370 -17.32 -13.86 -33.00
CA ASN A 370 -16.87 -12.73 -33.82
C ASN A 370 -16.19 -11.70 -32.90
N PHE A 371 -14.86 -11.69 -32.86
CA PHE A 371 -14.08 -10.71 -32.12
C PHE A 371 -13.82 -9.48 -33.00
N GLY A 372 -14.35 -8.32 -32.60
CA GLY A 372 -14.02 -7.05 -33.26
C GLY A 372 -12.65 -6.53 -32.81
N ILE A 373 -11.59 -6.82 -33.56
CA ILE A 373 -10.24 -6.29 -33.31
C ILE A 373 -10.19 -4.81 -33.71
N ASN A 374 -9.87 -3.92 -32.77
CA ASN A 374 -9.66 -2.52 -33.09
C ASN A 374 -8.23 -2.27 -33.61
N ASN A 375 -8.07 -2.30 -34.93
CA ASN A 375 -6.78 -2.13 -35.61
C ASN A 375 -6.08 -0.79 -35.34
N ALA A 376 -6.80 0.25 -34.92
CA ALA A 376 -6.21 1.56 -34.63
C ALA A 376 -5.37 1.55 -33.32
N LEU A 377 -5.65 0.62 -32.40
CA LEU A 377 -4.93 0.53 -31.12
C LEU A 377 -3.54 -0.13 -31.24
N PHE A 378 -3.22 -0.70 -32.40
CA PHE A 378 -1.90 -1.30 -32.68
C PHE A 378 -0.92 -0.29 -33.30
N LYS A 379 -1.26 1.00 -33.31
CA LYS A 379 -0.40 2.08 -33.79
C LYS A 379 -0.36 3.18 -32.73
N ALA A 380 0.79 3.82 -32.56
CA ALA A 380 0.91 4.98 -31.70
C ALA A 380 -0.05 6.10 -32.16
N SER A 381 -0.71 6.76 -31.21
CA SER A 381 -1.66 7.84 -31.52
C SER A 381 -0.90 9.10 -31.94
N SER A 382 -1.37 9.78 -32.97
CA SER A 382 -0.86 11.12 -33.35
C SER A 382 -1.38 12.25 -32.47
N SER A 383 -2.20 11.96 -31.45
CA SER A 383 -2.76 13.00 -30.58
C SER A 383 -1.65 13.63 -29.73
N PRO A 384 -1.61 14.98 -29.61
CA PRO A 384 -0.64 15.67 -28.76
C PRO A 384 -0.82 15.35 -27.27
N TYR A 385 -1.99 14.83 -26.87
CA TYR A 385 -2.29 14.44 -25.49
C TYR A 385 -1.84 13.00 -25.16
N SER A 386 -1.56 12.18 -26.19
CA SER A 386 -1.19 10.79 -25.99
C SER A 386 0.29 10.68 -25.66
N PRO A 387 0.67 9.96 -24.60
CA PRO A 387 2.06 9.64 -24.37
C PRO A 387 2.59 8.79 -25.53
N GLN A 388 3.79 9.10 -26.00
CA GLN A 388 4.43 8.36 -27.09
C GLN A 388 5.34 7.26 -26.52
N PRO A 389 5.23 6.01 -27.00
CA PRO A 389 6.20 4.98 -26.65
C PRO A 389 7.52 5.19 -27.42
N ARG A 390 8.60 4.56 -26.95
CA ARG A 390 9.86 4.50 -27.70
C ARG A 390 9.67 3.74 -29.02
N LEU A 391 10.58 3.98 -29.98
CA LEU A 391 10.52 3.41 -31.32
C LEU A 391 10.49 1.87 -31.33
N ALA A 392 11.29 1.21 -30.47
CA ALA A 392 11.29 -0.24 -30.35
C ALA A 392 9.89 -0.80 -30.01
N TRP A 393 9.21 -0.17 -29.06
CA TRP A 393 7.88 -0.56 -28.60
C TRP A 393 6.77 -0.19 -29.60
N SER A 394 6.86 0.96 -30.26
CA SER A 394 5.89 1.36 -31.30
C SER A 394 5.97 0.44 -32.53
N ASN A 395 7.19 0.06 -32.93
CA ASN A 395 7.44 -0.89 -34.01
C ASN A 395 6.94 -2.29 -33.62
N ALA A 396 7.25 -2.75 -32.41
CA ALA A 396 6.78 -4.03 -31.88
C ALA A 396 5.25 -4.14 -31.89
N LEU A 397 4.57 -3.10 -31.39
CA LEU A 397 3.10 -3.06 -31.35
C LEU A 397 2.48 -3.07 -32.76
N SER A 398 3.10 -2.35 -33.70
CA SER A 398 2.65 -2.29 -35.10
C SER A 398 2.83 -3.61 -35.84
N ALA A 399 3.88 -4.36 -35.51
CA ALA A 399 4.27 -5.62 -36.13
C ALA A 399 3.46 -6.85 -35.66
N VAL A 400 2.57 -6.70 -34.67
CA VAL A 400 1.75 -7.81 -34.15
C VAL A 400 0.93 -8.45 -35.27
N LYS A 401 1.05 -9.77 -35.39
CA LYS A 401 0.23 -10.63 -36.26
C LYS A 401 -1.14 -10.83 -35.61
N ARG A 402 -2.18 -10.27 -36.21
CA ARG A 402 -3.53 -10.16 -35.64
C ARG A 402 -4.48 -11.29 -36.08
N ASP A 403 -3.92 -12.49 -36.25
CA ASP A 403 -4.69 -13.66 -36.67
C ASP A 403 -5.42 -14.28 -35.47
N LEU A 404 -6.76 -14.38 -35.55
CA LEU A 404 -7.59 -14.97 -34.51
C LEU A 404 -7.29 -16.46 -34.29
N ALA A 405 -6.70 -17.16 -35.27
CA ALA A 405 -6.27 -18.55 -35.10
C ALA A 405 -5.13 -18.70 -34.07
N ARG A 406 -4.42 -17.60 -33.73
CA ARG A 406 -3.38 -17.58 -32.71
C ARG A 406 -3.91 -17.38 -31.30
N VAL A 407 -5.18 -16.98 -31.17
CA VAL A 407 -5.76 -16.65 -29.86
C VAL A 407 -5.92 -17.93 -29.04
N ILE A 408 -5.29 -17.95 -27.88
CA ILE A 408 -5.31 -19.06 -26.93
C ILE A 408 -6.58 -18.95 -26.09
N ASP A 409 -7.34 -20.05 -26.01
CA ASP A 409 -8.48 -20.14 -25.11
C ASP A 409 -7.99 -20.41 -23.68
N HIS A 410 -8.23 -19.48 -22.75
CA HIS A 410 -7.83 -19.64 -21.36
C HIS A 410 -8.89 -19.08 -20.39
N PRO A 411 -8.94 -19.56 -19.13
CA PRO A 411 -10.03 -19.22 -18.19
C PRO A 411 -10.17 -17.72 -17.87
N THR A 412 -9.10 -16.95 -18.07
CA THR A 412 -9.02 -15.52 -17.76
C THR A 412 -9.20 -14.61 -18.98
N THR A 413 -9.49 -15.13 -20.19
CA THR A 413 -9.59 -14.34 -21.44
C THR A 413 -10.68 -13.26 -21.36
N GLU A 414 -11.76 -13.50 -20.61
CA GLU A 414 -12.86 -12.53 -20.48
C GLU A 414 -12.55 -11.37 -19.51
N ILE A 415 -11.68 -11.59 -18.51
CA ILE A 415 -11.30 -10.59 -17.49
C ILE A 415 -10.47 -9.45 -18.10
N PHE A 416 -9.73 -9.72 -19.18
CA PHE A 416 -8.73 -8.81 -19.74
C PHE A 416 -9.13 -8.05 -21.00
N ARG A 417 -10.42 -8.04 -21.32
CA ARG A 417 -10.97 -7.11 -22.33
C ARG A 417 -11.09 -5.67 -21.83
N GLY A 418 -10.93 -5.45 -20.54
CA GLY A 418 -10.89 -4.13 -19.91
C GLY A 418 -9.48 -3.65 -19.58
N TYR A 419 -9.43 -2.47 -18.96
CA TYR A 419 -8.21 -1.80 -18.51
C TYR A 419 -8.34 -1.45 -17.03
N ALA A 420 -7.26 -1.68 -16.28
CA ALA A 420 -7.21 -1.34 -14.84
C ALA A 420 -7.23 0.17 -14.62
N PHE A 421 -6.68 0.94 -15.55
CA PHE A 421 -6.70 2.40 -15.57
C PHE A 421 -7.34 2.89 -16.88
N PRO A 422 -7.94 4.09 -16.93
CA PRO A 422 -8.50 4.60 -18.18
C PRO A 422 -7.42 4.67 -19.27
N PRO A 423 -7.56 3.98 -20.41
CA PRO A 423 -6.52 3.99 -21.44
C PRO A 423 -6.42 5.38 -22.10
N PRO A 424 -5.25 5.80 -22.61
CA PRO A 424 -5.00 7.19 -23.06
C PRO A 424 -6.03 7.76 -24.05
N HIS A 425 -6.56 6.92 -24.94
CA HIS A 425 -7.58 7.32 -25.91
C HIS A 425 -8.94 7.70 -25.28
N VAL A 426 -9.12 7.50 -23.97
CA VAL A 426 -10.24 8.05 -23.19
C VAL A 426 -10.03 9.55 -22.93
N PHE A 427 -8.78 9.98 -22.77
CA PHE A 427 -8.40 11.39 -22.56
C PHE A 427 -8.16 12.14 -23.87
N CYS A 428 -7.75 11.45 -24.93
CA CYS A 428 -7.34 12.07 -26.21
C CYS A 428 -8.52 12.36 -27.17
N THR A 429 -9.63 12.93 -26.68
CA THR A 429 -10.76 13.28 -27.55
C THR A 429 -10.49 14.59 -28.32
N PRO A 430 -10.94 14.73 -29.58
CA PRO A 430 -10.77 15.97 -30.35
C PRO A 430 -11.40 17.20 -29.68
N ASN A 431 -12.44 17.00 -28.86
CA ASN A 431 -13.05 18.05 -28.06
C ASN A 431 -12.20 18.28 -26.80
N GLU A 432 -11.60 19.46 -26.70
CA GLU A 432 -10.71 19.84 -25.60
C GLU A 432 -11.42 19.88 -24.23
N SER A 433 -12.67 20.35 -24.19
CA SER A 433 -13.46 20.40 -22.94
C SER A 433 -13.77 19.00 -22.42
N ASN A 434 -14.18 18.07 -23.30
CA ASN A 434 -14.41 16.68 -22.91
C ASN A 434 -13.12 15.98 -22.43
N SER A 435 -11.98 16.31 -23.07
CA SER A 435 -10.66 15.81 -22.66
C SER A 435 -10.29 16.33 -21.26
N LYS A 436 -10.43 17.65 -21.03
CA LYS A 436 -10.22 18.27 -19.70
C LYS A 436 -11.10 17.61 -18.64
N ASP A 437 -12.40 17.47 -18.90
CA ASP A 437 -13.34 16.83 -17.98
C ASP A 437 -12.94 15.40 -17.63
N ALA A 438 -12.54 14.61 -18.63
CA ALA A 438 -12.13 13.23 -18.41
C ALA A 438 -10.88 13.15 -17.53
N VAL A 439 -9.89 14.02 -17.75
CA VAL A 439 -8.67 14.06 -16.94
C VAL A 439 -8.98 14.52 -15.52
N LEU A 440 -9.71 15.62 -15.34
CA LEU A 440 -10.06 16.12 -14.00
C LEU A 440 -10.92 15.11 -13.23
N ALA A 441 -11.89 14.47 -13.90
CA ALA A 441 -12.70 13.44 -13.28
C ALA A 441 -11.86 12.23 -12.84
N TRP A 442 -10.88 11.82 -13.65
CA TRP A 442 -9.95 10.77 -13.29
C TRP A 442 -9.12 11.15 -12.07
N LEU A 443 -8.50 12.33 -12.08
CA LEU A 443 -7.67 12.81 -10.98
C LEU A 443 -8.46 12.92 -9.67
N ALA A 444 -9.74 13.31 -9.72
CA ALA A 444 -10.61 13.38 -8.55
C ALA A 444 -10.88 12.01 -7.89
N ILE A 445 -10.79 10.91 -8.64
CA ILE A 445 -11.07 9.55 -8.12
C ILE A 445 -9.83 8.65 -8.07
N ARG A 446 -8.68 9.10 -8.59
CA ARG A 446 -7.47 8.29 -8.77
C ARG A 446 -7.06 7.58 -7.47
N GLY A 447 -7.02 8.30 -6.35
CA GLY A 447 -6.62 7.75 -5.05
C GLY A 447 -7.53 6.60 -4.57
N GLU A 448 -8.84 6.82 -4.60
CA GLU A 448 -9.85 5.81 -4.22
C GLU A 448 -9.81 4.59 -5.15
N TRP A 449 -9.60 4.81 -6.45
CA TRP A 449 -9.47 3.73 -7.42
C TRP A 449 -8.22 2.89 -7.19
N MET A 450 -7.07 3.51 -6.93
CA MET A 450 -5.83 2.79 -6.58
C MET A 450 -5.97 1.99 -5.28
N ALA A 451 -6.65 2.56 -4.27
CA ALA A 451 -6.97 1.85 -3.03
C ALA A 451 -7.83 0.61 -3.31
N LYS A 452 -8.84 0.71 -4.18
CA LYS A 452 -9.67 -0.43 -4.61
C LYS A 452 -8.84 -1.51 -5.29
N LEU A 453 -7.98 -1.15 -6.24
CA LEU A 453 -7.11 -2.12 -6.94
C LEU A 453 -6.14 -2.86 -6.02
N THR A 454 -5.76 -2.24 -4.89
CA THR A 454 -4.90 -2.88 -3.89
C THR A 454 -5.66 -3.90 -3.05
N ARG A 455 -6.96 -3.66 -2.82
CA ARG A 455 -7.85 -4.53 -2.02
C ARG A 455 -8.41 -5.70 -2.82
N ASP A 456 -8.78 -5.46 -4.07
CA ASP A 456 -9.50 -6.41 -4.92
C ASP A 456 -8.61 -6.88 -6.08
N ARG A 457 -7.94 -8.03 -5.87
CA ARG A 457 -6.96 -8.56 -6.83
C ARG A 457 -7.60 -9.17 -8.07
N ASP A 458 -8.86 -9.60 -7.98
CA ASP A 458 -9.59 -10.30 -9.04
C ASP A 458 -10.69 -9.43 -9.68
N LEU A 459 -10.57 -8.10 -9.52
CA LEU A 459 -11.51 -7.13 -10.07
C LEU A 459 -11.70 -7.31 -11.58
N VAL A 460 -12.96 -7.42 -12.00
CA VAL A 460 -13.36 -7.36 -13.41
C VAL A 460 -13.03 -5.97 -13.97
N LEU A 461 -12.18 -5.91 -14.98
CA LEU A 461 -11.66 -4.64 -15.49
C LEU A 461 -12.68 -3.91 -16.38
N PRO A 462 -12.86 -2.58 -16.22
CA PRO A 462 -13.75 -1.82 -17.09
C PRO A 462 -13.25 -1.71 -18.53
N THR A 463 -14.15 -1.81 -19.49
CA THR A 463 -13.91 -1.50 -20.90
C THR A 463 -13.66 0.00 -21.11
N PRO A 464 -13.01 0.41 -22.23
CA PRO A 464 -12.82 1.83 -22.53
C PRO A 464 -14.12 2.65 -22.57
N GLN A 465 -15.21 2.05 -23.01
CA GLN A 465 -16.51 2.71 -23.06
C GLN A 465 -17.10 2.91 -21.66
N GLN A 466 -16.98 1.91 -20.78
CA GLN A 466 -17.38 2.04 -19.37
C GLN A 466 -16.57 3.14 -18.67
N TRP A 467 -15.25 3.20 -18.91
CA TRP A 467 -14.40 4.29 -18.43
C TRP A 467 -14.90 5.67 -18.88
N ARG A 468 -15.11 5.87 -20.19
CA ARG A 468 -15.65 7.14 -20.72
C ARG A 468 -16.97 7.54 -20.06
N MET A 469 -17.90 6.59 -19.95
CA MET A 469 -19.22 6.85 -19.36
C MET A 469 -19.11 7.22 -17.88
N LYS A 470 -18.28 6.51 -17.11
CA LYS A 470 -18.11 6.78 -15.67
C LYS A 470 -17.43 8.12 -15.44
N LEU A 471 -16.33 8.41 -16.14
CA LEU A 471 -15.63 9.70 -16.02
C LEU A 471 -16.52 10.87 -16.42
N ARG A 472 -17.33 10.72 -17.48
CA ARG A 472 -18.31 11.73 -17.86
C ARG A 472 -19.38 11.96 -16.79
N LYS A 473 -19.92 10.88 -16.19
CA LYS A 473 -20.88 11.00 -15.07
C LYS A 473 -20.25 11.74 -13.88
N ILE A 474 -19.00 11.45 -13.56
CA ILE A 474 -18.25 12.10 -12.46
C ILE A 474 -18.02 13.58 -12.77
N ALA A 475 -17.55 13.91 -13.97
CA ALA A 475 -17.33 15.29 -14.39
C ALA A 475 -18.61 16.14 -14.29
N LEU A 476 -19.75 15.57 -14.71
CA LEU A 476 -21.07 16.21 -14.59
C LEU A 476 -21.50 16.36 -13.12
N ALA A 477 -21.35 15.31 -12.30
CA ALA A 477 -21.75 15.34 -10.89
C ALA A 477 -20.93 16.35 -10.06
N LEU A 478 -19.65 16.55 -10.41
CA LEU A 478 -18.73 17.44 -9.72
C LEU A 478 -18.69 18.87 -10.31
N GLU A 479 -19.28 19.05 -11.50
CA GLU A 479 -19.29 20.28 -12.29
C GLU A 479 -17.89 20.83 -12.60
N LEU A 480 -17.01 19.98 -13.15
CA LEU A 480 -15.58 20.30 -13.29
C LEU A 480 -15.28 21.39 -14.34
N THR A 481 -15.97 21.47 -15.48
CA THR A 481 -15.69 22.51 -16.49
C THR A 481 -16.89 23.31 -16.99
N ARG A 482 -18.09 23.13 -16.40
CA ARG A 482 -19.39 23.76 -16.77
C ARG A 482 -19.46 24.35 -18.20
N SER A 483 -20.16 23.67 -19.09
CA SER A 483 -21.10 24.39 -19.95
C SER A 483 -22.50 23.83 -19.73
N SER A 484 -23.30 24.58 -19.00
CA SER A 484 -24.75 24.50 -19.09
C SER A 484 -25.16 25.02 -20.47
N SER A 485 -25.00 24.18 -21.50
CA SER A 485 -25.65 24.37 -22.79
C SER A 485 -25.83 23.02 -23.47
N MET A 486 -26.82 22.25 -22.99
CA MET A 486 -27.58 21.42 -23.92
C MET A 486 -29.07 21.64 -23.67
N PRO A 487 -29.86 21.78 -24.75
CA PRO A 487 -31.31 21.68 -24.64
C PRO A 487 -31.67 20.32 -24.02
N PRO A 488 -32.83 20.22 -23.35
CA PRO A 488 -33.27 18.97 -22.77
C PRO A 488 -33.19 17.87 -23.82
N TYR A 489 -32.74 16.70 -23.39
CA TYR A 489 -32.80 15.47 -24.15
C TYR A 489 -34.22 15.29 -24.68
N THR A 490 -34.47 15.75 -25.90
CA THR A 490 -35.65 15.34 -26.64
C THR A 490 -35.38 13.90 -27.00
N SER A 491 -35.91 13.03 -26.14
CA SER A 491 -36.38 11.73 -26.57
C SER A 491 -37.10 11.97 -27.89
N ARG A 492 -36.48 11.66 -29.04
CA ARG A 492 -37.18 11.61 -30.32
C ARG A 492 -38.02 10.33 -30.32
N SER A 493 -38.98 10.31 -29.40
CA SER A 493 -40.23 9.59 -29.50
C SER A 493 -41.20 10.66 -29.97
N THR A 494 -41.35 10.77 -31.29
CA THR A 494 -42.52 11.42 -31.89
C THR A 494 -43.76 10.74 -31.31
N LEU A 495 -44.39 11.36 -30.30
CA LEU A 495 -45.79 11.10 -30.00
C LEU A 495 -46.59 11.72 -31.14
N SER A 496 -46.77 10.96 -32.21
CA SER A 496 -48.01 11.05 -32.98
C SER A 496 -49.04 10.21 -32.24
N THR A 497 -49.92 10.88 -31.52
CA THR A 497 -51.08 10.28 -30.87
C THR A 497 -51.99 9.73 -31.95
N THR A 498 -51.93 8.43 -32.17
CA THR A 498 -53.05 7.69 -32.76
C THR A 498 -53.28 6.50 -31.86
N SER A 499 -54.26 6.67 -30.97
CA SER A 499 -54.96 5.60 -30.27
C SER A 499 -55.25 4.47 -31.26
N GLN A 500 -54.84 3.24 -30.95
CA GLN A 500 -55.68 2.02 -31.00
C GLN A 500 -55.01 0.85 -30.24
N ASN A 501 -55.68 0.42 -29.16
CA ASN A 501 -56.00 -0.96 -28.77
C ASN A 501 -54.93 -2.06 -28.63
N SER A 502 -54.84 -2.55 -27.39
CA SER A 502 -54.78 -3.97 -26.96
C SER A 502 -53.80 -4.96 -27.63
N SER A 503 -52.82 -5.44 -26.86
CA SER A 503 -52.66 -6.86 -26.45
C SER A 503 -51.24 -7.12 -25.91
N GLY A 504 -51.14 -8.04 -24.93
CA GLY A 504 -49.93 -8.27 -24.13
C GLY A 504 -48.68 -8.61 -24.93
N GLY A 505 -47.59 -7.91 -24.65
CA GLY A 505 -46.28 -8.15 -25.25
C GLY A 505 -45.18 -8.12 -24.19
N SER A 506 -44.44 -9.22 -24.07
CA SER A 506 -43.27 -9.34 -23.20
C SER A 506 -42.27 -8.20 -23.41
N ILE A 507 -41.69 -7.69 -22.31
CA ILE A 507 -40.61 -6.68 -22.35
C ILE A 507 -39.47 -7.20 -23.25
N PRO A 508 -39.02 -6.44 -24.28
CA PRO A 508 -38.00 -6.94 -25.21
C PRO A 508 -36.68 -7.26 -24.50
N ARG A 509 -36.15 -8.48 -24.71
CA ARG A 509 -34.86 -8.98 -24.16
C ARG A 509 -33.67 -8.00 -24.32
N LYS A 510 -33.68 -7.11 -25.33
CA LYS A 510 -32.67 -6.06 -25.52
C LYS A 510 -32.69 -4.99 -24.40
N LYS A 511 -33.86 -4.59 -23.91
CA LYS A 511 -33.98 -3.62 -22.80
C LYS A 511 -33.52 -4.22 -21.47
N ILE A 512 -33.83 -5.50 -21.22
CA ILE A 512 -33.38 -6.22 -20.02
C ILE A 512 -31.86 -6.40 -20.02
N ARG A 513 -31.25 -6.84 -21.14
CA ARG A 513 -29.78 -6.92 -21.28
C ARG A 513 -29.11 -5.56 -21.10
N SER A 514 -29.70 -4.49 -21.63
CA SER A 514 -29.17 -3.13 -21.45
C SER A 514 -29.24 -2.66 -19.99
N ARG A 515 -30.24 -3.08 -19.23
CA ARG A 515 -30.38 -2.73 -17.81
C ARG A 515 -29.37 -3.50 -16.97
N LEU A 516 -29.29 -4.82 -17.16
CA LEU A 516 -28.32 -5.69 -16.48
C LEU A 516 -26.87 -5.29 -16.77
N ALA A 517 -26.55 -4.91 -18.01
CA ALA A 517 -25.22 -4.41 -18.36
C ALA A 517 -24.89 -3.05 -17.71
N LYS A 518 -25.90 -2.24 -17.41
CA LYS A 518 -25.73 -0.95 -16.72
C LYS A 518 -25.56 -1.14 -15.20
N GLU A 519 -26.33 -2.06 -14.61
CA GLU A 519 -26.21 -2.46 -13.20
C GLU A 519 -24.84 -3.12 -12.93
N ALA A 520 -24.42 -4.07 -13.77
CA ALA A 520 -23.09 -4.69 -13.67
C ALA A 520 -21.93 -3.70 -13.87
N ALA A 521 -22.11 -2.66 -14.71
CA ALA A 521 -21.10 -1.61 -14.86
C ALA A 521 -21.00 -0.69 -13.64
N GLU A 522 -22.08 -0.50 -12.88
CA GLU A 522 -22.06 0.32 -11.66
C GLU A 522 -21.40 -0.41 -10.48
N GLU A 523 -21.54 -1.74 -10.42
CA GLU A 523 -20.87 -2.60 -9.43
C GLU A 523 -19.33 -2.58 -9.55
N ILE A 524 -18.80 -2.51 -10.79
CA ILE A 524 -17.35 -2.41 -11.04
C ILE A 524 -16.77 -1.12 -10.43
N PHE A 525 -17.53 -0.02 -10.46
CA PHE A 525 -17.09 1.30 -9.97
C PHE A 525 -17.62 1.62 -8.57
N THR A 526 -17.56 0.65 -7.66
CA THR A 526 -17.81 0.79 -6.22
C THR A 526 -16.64 1.51 -5.53
N ILE A 527 -16.53 2.80 -5.78
CA ILE A 527 -15.56 3.71 -5.14
C ILE A 527 -16.30 4.91 -4.54
N ARG A 528 -15.74 5.48 -3.48
CA ARG A 528 -16.23 6.75 -2.94
C ARG A 528 -15.94 7.85 -3.96
N ILE A 529 -16.97 8.59 -4.34
CA ILE A 529 -16.84 9.79 -5.17
C ILE A 529 -17.05 10.97 -4.23
N PRO A 530 -16.18 11.99 -4.21
CA PRO A 530 -16.40 13.18 -3.41
C PRO A 530 -17.72 13.84 -3.81
N SER A 531 -18.43 14.47 -2.88
CA SER A 531 -19.59 15.27 -3.28
C SER A 531 -19.13 16.55 -3.97
N LYS A 532 -20.01 17.15 -4.78
CA LYS A 532 -19.78 18.47 -5.40
C LYS A 532 -19.35 19.51 -4.36
N GLN A 533 -19.90 19.46 -3.15
CA GLN A 533 -19.60 20.42 -2.09
C GLN A 533 -18.26 20.11 -1.39
N ASP A 534 -17.74 18.88 -1.48
CA ASP A 534 -16.48 18.45 -0.87
C ASP A 534 -15.26 18.80 -1.74
N LEU A 535 -15.42 18.78 -3.07
CA LEU A 535 -14.31 18.97 -3.98
C LEU A 535 -14.06 20.46 -4.26
N ASN A 536 -13.08 21.04 -3.55
CA ASN A 536 -12.67 22.45 -3.70
C ASN A 536 -11.46 22.64 -4.62
N CYS A 537 -10.56 21.66 -4.68
CA CYS A 537 -9.44 21.65 -5.63
C CYS A 537 -9.05 20.23 -6.02
N ILE A 538 -8.37 20.10 -7.17
CA ILE A 538 -7.69 18.88 -7.61
C ILE A 538 -6.22 19.24 -7.73
N ILE A 539 -5.37 18.44 -7.09
CA ILE A 539 -3.92 18.65 -7.07
C ILE A 539 -3.23 17.50 -7.76
N TRP A 540 -2.27 17.84 -8.60
CA TRP A 540 -1.55 16.91 -9.45
C TRP A 540 -0.12 17.40 -9.61
N TYR A 541 0.86 16.60 -9.15
CA TYR A 541 2.27 16.99 -9.05
C TYR A 541 2.50 18.27 -8.26
N ASP A 542 1.96 18.32 -7.03
CA ASP A 542 2.15 19.46 -6.12
C ASP A 542 1.63 20.80 -6.68
N ARG A 543 0.82 20.76 -7.75
CA ARG A 543 0.17 21.91 -8.37
C ARG A 543 -1.35 21.75 -8.33
N ALA A 544 -2.04 22.82 -7.96
CA ALA A 544 -3.49 22.88 -8.13
C ALA A 544 -3.82 22.98 -9.63
N VAL A 545 -4.29 21.89 -10.21
CA VAL A 545 -4.68 21.81 -11.63
C VAL A 545 -6.16 22.15 -11.85
N TRP A 546 -6.92 22.25 -10.76
CA TRP A 546 -8.29 22.72 -10.77
C TRP A 546 -8.68 23.24 -9.39
N ASN A 547 -9.47 24.31 -9.36
CA ASN A 547 -10.15 24.80 -8.17
C ASN A 547 -11.58 25.20 -8.51
N ARG A 548 -12.44 25.28 -7.49
CA ARG A 548 -13.86 25.60 -7.67
C ARG A 548 -14.12 27.09 -7.96
N ILE A 549 -13.21 27.98 -7.56
CA ILE A 549 -13.42 29.44 -7.51
C ILE A 549 -12.61 30.18 -8.61
N GLY A 550 -11.66 29.53 -9.28
CA GLY A 550 -10.70 30.18 -10.19
C GLY A 550 -10.59 29.50 -11.57
N SER A 551 -9.58 29.94 -12.33
CA SER A 551 -9.36 29.50 -13.71
C SER A 551 -9.07 28.00 -13.82
N HIS A 552 -9.73 27.35 -14.79
CA HIS A 552 -9.66 25.91 -15.06
C HIS A 552 -8.59 25.56 -16.10
N GLU A 553 -7.42 26.20 -16.02
CA GLU A 553 -6.32 25.88 -16.91
C GLU A 553 -5.66 24.57 -16.46
N LEU A 554 -5.86 23.54 -17.28
CA LEU A 554 -5.12 22.28 -17.20
C LEU A 554 -4.10 22.27 -18.34
N PRO A 555 -2.82 22.63 -18.07
CA PRO A 555 -1.77 22.71 -19.08
C PRO A 555 -1.59 21.39 -19.84
N LEU A 556 -1.14 21.47 -21.10
CA LEU A 556 -0.92 20.31 -21.95
C LEU A 556 -0.07 19.23 -21.26
N LEU A 557 1.03 19.65 -20.61
CA LEU A 557 1.92 18.76 -19.88
C LEU A 557 1.18 17.94 -18.82
N HIS A 558 0.32 18.56 -18.01
CA HIS A 558 -0.42 17.84 -16.97
C HIS A 558 -1.44 16.83 -17.53
N ARG A 559 -1.98 17.09 -18.73
CA ARG A 559 -2.82 16.12 -19.44
C ARG A 559 -2.01 14.96 -19.98
N GLN A 560 -0.87 15.25 -20.61
CA GLN A 560 0.06 14.23 -21.08
C GLN A 560 0.55 13.36 -19.92
N LEU A 561 0.86 13.96 -18.78
CA LEU A 561 1.28 13.27 -17.56
C LEU A 561 0.17 12.38 -16.97
N ALA A 562 -1.09 12.82 -16.99
CA ALA A 562 -2.21 11.98 -16.55
C ALA A 562 -2.45 10.78 -17.49
N ALA A 563 -2.34 10.99 -18.80
CA ALA A 563 -2.43 9.92 -19.79
C ALA A 563 -1.23 8.96 -19.71
N TRP A 564 -0.03 9.49 -19.48
CA TRP A 564 1.20 8.74 -19.20
C TRP A 564 1.05 7.85 -17.97
N ASP A 565 0.60 8.42 -16.85
CA ASP A 565 0.38 7.70 -15.59
C ASP A 565 -0.54 6.49 -15.78
N CYS A 566 -1.67 6.68 -16.47
CA CYS A 566 -2.61 5.58 -16.74
C CYS A 566 -2.02 4.52 -17.68
N GLN A 567 -1.25 4.93 -18.69
CA GLN A 567 -0.64 4.02 -19.67
C GLN A 567 0.44 3.16 -19.02
N GLU A 568 1.29 3.77 -18.21
CA GLU A 568 2.35 3.09 -17.44
C GLU A 568 1.76 2.08 -16.46
N HIS A 569 0.72 2.47 -15.69
CA HIS A 569 0.02 1.54 -14.80
C HIS A 569 -0.62 0.37 -15.54
N ASN A 570 -1.29 0.64 -16.67
CA ASN A 570 -1.87 -0.42 -17.49
C ASN A 570 -0.79 -1.38 -17.97
N PHE A 571 0.35 -0.90 -18.46
CA PHE A 571 1.47 -1.75 -18.88
C PHE A 571 1.98 -2.63 -17.72
N ARG A 572 2.28 -2.06 -16.56
CA ARG A 572 2.77 -2.82 -15.39
C ARG A 572 1.81 -3.94 -14.96
N ILE A 573 0.52 -3.62 -14.86
CA ILE A 573 -0.53 -4.55 -14.45
C ILE A 573 -0.75 -5.63 -15.51
N GLU A 574 -0.78 -5.25 -16.78
CA GLU A 574 -0.94 -6.15 -17.92
C GLU A 574 0.21 -7.16 -17.98
N LEU A 575 1.45 -6.73 -17.74
CA LEU A 575 2.62 -7.61 -17.74
C LEU A 575 2.56 -8.66 -16.61
N VAL A 576 2.24 -8.25 -15.37
CA VAL A 576 2.09 -9.18 -14.24
C VAL A 576 0.96 -10.18 -14.49
N LYS A 577 -0.12 -9.74 -15.11
CA LYS A 577 -1.29 -10.59 -15.40
C LYS A 577 -1.01 -11.57 -16.53
N LEU A 578 -0.30 -11.14 -17.58
CA LEU A 578 0.19 -12.03 -18.62
C LEU A 578 1.10 -13.10 -18.01
N ASP A 579 2.05 -12.70 -17.16
CA ASP A 579 2.97 -13.62 -16.49
C ASP A 579 2.24 -14.68 -15.66
N ARG A 580 1.23 -14.28 -14.90
CA ARG A 580 0.37 -15.19 -14.13
C ARG A 580 -0.42 -16.16 -15.02
N ALA A 581 -0.91 -15.68 -16.15
CA ALA A 581 -1.64 -16.52 -17.11
C ALA A 581 -0.72 -17.54 -17.80
N MET A 582 0.54 -17.18 -18.04
CA MET A 582 1.53 -18.06 -18.67
C MET A 582 2.17 -19.05 -17.69
N LEU A 583 2.31 -18.68 -16.42
CA LEU A 583 2.98 -19.48 -15.39
C LEU A 583 2.08 -19.81 -14.19
N PRO A 584 0.86 -20.35 -14.39
CA PRO A 584 -0.09 -20.54 -13.30
C PRO A 584 0.40 -21.53 -12.23
N SER A 585 1.25 -22.49 -12.57
CA SER A 585 1.85 -23.42 -11.60
C SER A 585 2.87 -22.75 -10.68
N VAL A 586 3.70 -21.85 -11.22
CA VAL A 586 4.72 -21.10 -10.45
C VAL A 586 4.03 -20.18 -9.46
N TRP A 587 3.02 -19.43 -9.91
CA TRP A 587 2.28 -18.48 -9.08
C TRP A 587 1.37 -19.12 -8.03
N LYS A 588 1.10 -20.43 -8.11
CA LYS A 588 0.38 -21.18 -7.07
C LYS A 588 1.25 -21.51 -5.85
N THR A 589 2.57 -21.55 -6.02
CA THR A 589 3.52 -21.80 -4.94
C THR A 589 3.91 -20.48 -4.27
N VAL A 590 4.13 -20.51 -2.96
CA VAL A 590 4.53 -19.31 -2.19
C VAL A 590 5.91 -18.84 -2.65
N GLU A 591 6.83 -19.79 -2.81
CA GLU A 591 8.22 -19.56 -3.21
C GLU A 591 8.30 -19.03 -4.65
N GLY A 592 7.58 -19.68 -5.58
CA GLY A 592 7.52 -19.23 -6.97
C GLY A 592 6.88 -17.86 -7.11
N ALA A 593 5.80 -17.57 -6.38
CA ALA A 593 5.19 -16.24 -6.36
C ALA A 593 6.14 -15.18 -5.78
N ALA A 594 6.90 -15.51 -4.72
CA ALA A 594 7.89 -14.61 -4.14
C ALA A 594 9.04 -14.32 -5.13
N GLU A 595 9.57 -15.35 -5.81
CA GLU A 595 10.63 -15.20 -6.82
C GLU A 595 10.16 -14.34 -8.00
N ARG A 596 8.95 -14.59 -8.51
CA ARG A 596 8.37 -13.75 -9.59
C ARG A 596 8.17 -12.32 -9.14
N ASN A 597 7.65 -12.10 -7.92
CA ASN A 597 7.48 -10.74 -7.37
C ASN A 597 8.83 -10.01 -7.25
N ALA A 598 9.91 -10.69 -6.84
CA ALA A 598 11.24 -10.10 -6.75
C ALA A 598 11.74 -9.62 -8.13
N LYS A 599 11.55 -10.43 -9.19
CA LYS A 599 11.85 -10.05 -10.58
C LYS A 599 11.03 -8.84 -11.04
N PHE A 600 9.74 -8.81 -10.72
CA PHE A 600 8.89 -7.66 -11.02
C PHE A 600 9.28 -6.40 -10.27
N ASN A 601 9.70 -6.52 -9.01
CA ASN A 601 10.17 -5.36 -8.24
C ASN A 601 11.43 -4.76 -8.91
N ALA A 602 12.39 -5.60 -9.33
CA ALA A 602 13.60 -5.14 -10.01
C ALA A 602 13.34 -4.42 -11.35
N LEU A 603 12.20 -4.69 -12.00
CA LEU A 603 11.82 -4.05 -13.26
C LEU A 603 11.36 -2.59 -13.09
N TRP A 604 10.97 -2.18 -11.88
CA TRP A 604 10.40 -0.85 -11.64
C TRP A 604 11.33 0.04 -10.82
N PRO A 605 11.53 1.31 -11.21
CA PRO A 605 12.37 2.25 -10.46
C PRO A 605 11.96 2.42 -8.99
N ASP A 606 10.67 2.24 -8.69
CA ASP A 606 10.04 2.34 -7.38
C ASP A 606 9.81 0.97 -6.70
N ASN A 607 10.34 -0.12 -7.27
CA ASN A 607 10.20 -1.49 -6.77
C ASN A 607 8.75 -1.94 -6.55
N PHE A 608 7.79 -1.36 -7.27
CA PHE A 608 6.37 -1.58 -7.03
C PHE A 608 5.52 -1.50 -8.30
N VAL A 609 4.53 -2.39 -8.42
CA VAL A 609 3.68 -2.50 -9.63
C VAL A 609 2.71 -1.31 -9.76
N LEU A 610 2.19 -0.78 -8.65
CA LEU A 610 1.30 0.38 -8.64
C LEU A 610 2.08 1.65 -8.31
N MET A 611 2.47 2.40 -9.34
CA MET A 611 3.23 3.63 -9.20
C MET A 611 2.48 4.67 -8.35
N ARG A 612 3.07 5.03 -7.21
CA ARG A 612 2.45 5.98 -6.27
C ARG A 612 2.55 7.41 -6.79
N ASP A 613 3.71 7.73 -7.34
CA ASP A 613 4.04 9.03 -7.88
C ASP A 613 4.74 8.90 -9.20
N VAL A 614 4.48 9.84 -10.10
CA VAL A 614 5.18 9.86 -11.36
C VAL A 614 6.63 10.31 -11.16
N PRO A 615 7.60 9.67 -11.83
CA PRO A 615 9.02 9.99 -11.69
C PRO A 615 9.33 11.46 -11.99
N LEU A 616 10.26 12.02 -11.22
CA LEU A 616 10.78 13.39 -11.43
C LEU A 616 11.71 13.49 -12.64
N ARG A 617 12.27 12.35 -13.08
CA ARG A 617 13.14 12.25 -14.25
C ARG A 617 12.76 11.02 -15.08
N PRO A 618 13.01 11.02 -16.39
CA PRO A 618 12.84 9.84 -17.22
C PRO A 618 13.75 8.68 -16.73
N ILE A 619 13.16 7.59 -16.25
CA ILE A 619 13.83 6.38 -15.76
C ILE A 619 12.97 5.15 -16.06
N GLY A 620 13.56 3.95 -16.08
CA GLY A 620 12.86 2.70 -16.40
C GLY A 620 12.99 2.31 -17.87
N LEU A 621 12.14 1.41 -18.33
CA LEU A 621 12.14 0.90 -19.72
C LEU A 621 12.02 1.98 -20.81
N SER A 622 11.38 3.11 -20.49
CA SER A 622 11.20 4.20 -21.45
C SER A 622 12.21 5.33 -21.33
N ALA A 623 13.26 5.20 -20.52
CA ALA A 623 14.24 6.28 -20.35
C ALA A 623 14.90 6.63 -21.71
N PRO A 624 15.17 7.91 -22.01
CA PRO A 624 15.78 8.34 -23.27
C PRO A 624 17.22 7.82 -23.37
N ASN A 625 17.98 7.92 -22.28
CA ASN A 625 19.34 7.43 -22.14
C ASN A 625 19.37 5.92 -21.91
N TRP A 626 20.17 5.19 -22.70
CA TRP A 626 20.27 3.74 -22.59
C TRP A 626 20.91 3.29 -21.26
N LEU A 627 21.79 4.11 -20.68
CA LEU A 627 22.41 3.82 -19.38
C LEU A 627 21.37 3.76 -18.26
N ASP A 628 20.34 4.61 -18.32
CA ASP A 628 19.22 4.61 -17.37
C ASP A 628 18.19 3.50 -17.65
N ARG A 629 18.26 2.83 -18.82
CA ARG A 629 17.40 1.70 -19.19
C ARG A 629 17.98 0.34 -18.86
N ARG A 630 19.32 0.22 -18.83
CA ARG A 630 20.04 -1.07 -18.93
C ARG A 630 19.60 -2.14 -17.94
N GLU A 631 19.46 -1.79 -16.66
CA GLU A 631 19.04 -2.74 -15.62
C GLU A 631 17.57 -3.16 -15.82
N PHE A 632 16.73 -2.26 -16.30
CA PHE A 632 15.30 -2.52 -16.53
C PHE A 632 15.05 -3.35 -17.78
N VAL A 633 15.83 -3.14 -18.86
CA VAL A 633 15.77 -3.98 -20.06
C VAL A 633 16.20 -5.41 -19.73
N GLU A 634 17.24 -5.57 -18.91
CA GLU A 634 17.68 -6.88 -18.45
C GLU A 634 16.64 -7.54 -17.53
N ALA A 635 16.11 -6.82 -16.53
CA ALA A 635 15.04 -7.34 -15.68
C ALA A 635 13.80 -7.75 -16.49
N PHE A 636 13.45 -6.97 -17.52
CA PHE A 636 12.36 -7.31 -18.42
C PHE A 636 12.64 -8.58 -19.22
N ARG A 637 13.87 -8.72 -19.76
CA ARG A 637 14.33 -9.93 -20.44
C ARG A 637 14.21 -11.16 -19.54
N GLU A 638 14.68 -11.08 -18.30
CA GLU A 638 14.61 -12.19 -17.34
C GLU A 638 13.17 -12.60 -17.01
N ILE A 639 12.24 -11.63 -16.93
CA ILE A 639 10.82 -11.91 -16.71
C ILE A 639 10.27 -12.72 -17.88
N ILE A 640 10.45 -12.25 -19.11
CA ILE A 640 9.83 -12.88 -20.29
C ILE A 640 10.50 -14.20 -20.65
N LEU A 641 11.79 -14.41 -20.35
CA LEU A 641 12.49 -15.67 -20.64
C LEU A 641 11.94 -16.88 -19.89
N ALA A 642 11.24 -16.65 -18.77
CA ALA A 642 10.55 -17.70 -18.04
C ALA A 642 9.30 -18.21 -18.79
N TRP A 643 8.78 -17.46 -19.76
CA TRP A 643 7.55 -17.81 -20.46
C TRP A 643 7.75 -19.00 -21.42
N PRO A 644 6.75 -19.89 -21.51
CA PRO A 644 6.77 -20.98 -22.49
C PRO A 644 6.63 -20.45 -23.92
N GLY A 645 7.30 -21.13 -24.87
CA GLY A 645 7.16 -20.88 -26.30
C GLY A 645 8.47 -20.62 -27.04
N GLU A 646 8.48 -20.95 -28.33
CA GLU A 646 9.68 -20.82 -29.18
C GLU A 646 9.96 -19.37 -29.61
N ALA A 647 8.99 -18.47 -29.49
CA ALA A 647 9.12 -17.06 -29.88
C ALA A 647 10.25 -16.32 -29.13
N LEU A 648 10.68 -16.86 -27.98
CA LEU A 648 11.70 -16.29 -27.10
C LEU A 648 13.08 -16.95 -27.26
N GLN A 649 13.22 -17.94 -28.15
CA GLN A 649 14.51 -18.61 -28.38
C GLN A 649 15.64 -17.65 -28.75
N PRO A 650 15.44 -16.63 -29.61
CA PRO A 650 16.51 -15.68 -29.94
C PRO A 650 17.03 -14.90 -28.72
N LEU A 651 16.19 -14.63 -27.72
CA LEU A 651 16.56 -13.90 -26.51
C LEU A 651 17.40 -14.74 -25.54
N ARG A 652 17.33 -16.07 -25.61
CA ARG A 652 18.07 -16.97 -24.69
C ARG A 652 19.57 -16.91 -24.93
N SER A 653 19.99 -16.68 -26.16
CA SER A 653 21.39 -16.57 -26.57
C SER A 653 21.94 -15.14 -26.57
N MET A 654 21.12 -14.14 -26.23
CA MET A 654 21.50 -12.72 -26.26
C MET A 654 21.57 -12.14 -24.85
N LEU A 655 22.63 -11.40 -24.60
CA LEU A 655 22.82 -10.60 -23.39
C LEU A 655 22.99 -9.13 -23.79
N PRO A 656 22.42 -8.17 -23.03
CA PRO A 656 22.61 -6.74 -23.29
C PRO A 656 23.98 -6.21 -22.84
N TYR A 657 24.88 -7.12 -22.44
CA TYR A 657 26.23 -6.84 -21.97
C TYR A 657 27.16 -8.00 -22.31
N ARG A 658 28.46 -7.72 -22.29
CA ARG A 658 29.53 -8.73 -22.30
C ARG A 658 29.98 -9.00 -20.88
N ILE A 659 30.44 -10.22 -20.61
CA ILE A 659 31.02 -10.57 -19.32
C ILE A 659 32.52 -10.31 -19.44
N ASP A 660 33.05 -9.46 -18.56
CA ASP A 660 34.48 -9.22 -18.46
C ASP A 660 35.16 -10.47 -17.89
N GLU A 661 36.08 -11.07 -18.65
CA GLU A 661 36.70 -12.35 -18.32
C GLU A 661 37.57 -12.29 -17.05
N TRP A 662 38.02 -11.11 -16.64
CA TRP A 662 38.94 -10.93 -15.52
C TRP A 662 38.22 -10.57 -14.21
N SER A 663 37.22 -9.68 -14.29
CA SER A 663 36.49 -9.15 -13.14
C SER A 663 35.13 -9.82 -12.91
N GLY A 664 34.62 -10.59 -13.89
CA GLY A 664 33.25 -11.11 -13.88
C GLY A 664 32.17 -10.02 -13.97
N GLY A 665 32.57 -8.76 -14.22
CA GLY A 665 31.69 -7.61 -14.31
C GLY A 665 30.87 -7.58 -15.61
N LYS A 666 29.71 -6.92 -15.57
CA LYS A 666 28.89 -6.67 -16.76
C LYS A 666 29.41 -5.45 -17.50
N GLN A 667 29.94 -5.64 -18.71
CA GLN A 667 30.28 -4.56 -19.63
C GLN A 667 29.11 -4.31 -20.59
N TRP A 668 28.29 -3.32 -20.27
CA TRP A 668 27.10 -2.99 -21.05
C TRP A 668 27.44 -2.39 -22.42
N ASP A 669 26.64 -2.74 -23.43
CA ASP A 669 26.80 -2.30 -24.82
C ASP A 669 25.45 -1.78 -25.34
N GLU A 670 25.44 -0.54 -25.84
CA GLU A 670 24.21 0.13 -26.29
C GLU A 670 23.51 -0.64 -27.41
N LYS A 671 24.27 -1.15 -28.39
CA LYS A 671 23.71 -1.84 -29.54
C LYS A 671 23.11 -3.18 -29.13
N LEU A 672 23.82 -3.96 -28.30
CA LEU A 672 23.29 -5.23 -27.78
C LEU A 672 22.03 -5.01 -26.95
N LEU A 673 22.00 -3.96 -26.13
CA LEU A 673 20.84 -3.59 -25.33
C LEU A 673 19.63 -3.24 -26.21
N GLU A 674 19.82 -2.44 -27.26
CA GLU A 674 18.75 -2.07 -28.19
C GLU A 674 18.21 -3.27 -28.98
N GLU A 675 19.09 -4.18 -29.41
CA GLU A 675 18.69 -5.44 -30.07
C GLU A 675 17.87 -6.33 -29.13
N VAL A 676 18.31 -6.49 -27.88
CA VAL A 676 17.57 -7.22 -26.84
C VAL A 676 16.21 -6.57 -26.58
N GLU A 677 16.17 -5.24 -26.42
CA GLU A 677 14.93 -4.49 -26.19
C GLU A 677 13.93 -4.69 -27.34
N GLU A 678 14.39 -4.62 -28.60
CA GLU A 678 13.53 -4.78 -29.77
C GLU A 678 12.90 -6.18 -29.85
N ILE A 679 13.68 -7.24 -29.62
CA ILE A 679 13.19 -8.62 -29.66
C ILE A 679 12.25 -8.89 -28.47
N ALA A 680 12.60 -8.39 -27.29
CA ALA A 680 11.78 -8.51 -26.08
C ALA A 680 10.42 -7.81 -26.25
N ALA A 681 10.41 -6.58 -26.75
CA ALA A 681 9.19 -5.81 -27.00
C ALA A 681 8.28 -6.50 -28.04
N LYS A 682 8.84 -7.00 -29.16
CA LYS A 682 8.10 -7.76 -30.19
C LYS A 682 7.46 -9.01 -29.60
N SER A 683 8.22 -9.75 -28.79
CA SER A 683 7.76 -10.98 -28.16
C SER A 683 6.60 -10.70 -27.20
N TYR A 684 6.75 -9.71 -26.32
CA TYR A 684 5.67 -9.28 -25.42
C TYR A 684 4.39 -8.88 -26.16
N CYS A 685 4.50 -8.00 -27.16
CA CYS A 685 3.31 -7.51 -27.87
C CYS A 685 2.58 -8.64 -28.60
N GLN A 686 3.31 -9.58 -29.20
CA GLN A 686 2.71 -10.73 -29.88
C GLN A 686 2.06 -11.70 -28.90
N VAL A 687 2.78 -12.10 -27.83
CA VAL A 687 2.27 -13.03 -26.82
C VAL A 687 1.05 -12.45 -26.11
N PHE A 688 1.07 -11.15 -25.79
CA PHE A 688 -0.07 -10.47 -25.21
C PHE A 688 -1.32 -10.55 -26.10
N PHE A 689 -1.16 -10.35 -27.42
CA PHE A 689 -2.25 -10.50 -28.36
C PHE A 689 -2.75 -11.95 -28.44
N ASP A 690 -1.84 -12.91 -28.48
CA ASP A 690 -2.16 -14.34 -28.54
C ASP A 690 -2.97 -14.77 -27.30
N TYR A 691 -2.74 -14.20 -26.11
CA TYR A 691 -3.53 -14.49 -24.91
C TYR A 691 -4.83 -13.67 -24.82
N PHE A 692 -4.77 -12.36 -25.04
CA PHE A 692 -5.88 -11.45 -24.69
C PHE A 692 -6.64 -10.89 -25.89
N SER A 693 -6.23 -11.20 -27.12
CA SER A 693 -6.88 -10.77 -28.37
C SER A 693 -7.05 -9.25 -28.53
N ARG A 694 -6.21 -8.45 -27.84
CA ARG A 694 -6.20 -6.98 -27.92
C ARG A 694 -4.77 -6.44 -27.99
N ALA A 695 -4.65 -5.17 -28.36
CA ALA A 695 -3.38 -4.45 -28.28
C ALA A 695 -2.90 -4.37 -26.82
N ALA A 696 -1.62 -4.66 -26.60
CA ALA A 696 -0.95 -4.48 -25.32
C ALA A 696 -0.77 -3.00 -25.01
N SER A 697 -0.86 -2.66 -23.73
CA SER A 697 -0.27 -1.43 -23.23
C SER A 697 1.25 -1.55 -23.33
N VAL A 698 1.90 -0.54 -23.87
CA VAL A 698 3.36 -0.43 -24.00
C VAL A 698 3.89 0.68 -23.09
N PRO A 699 5.14 0.60 -22.62
CA PRO A 699 5.71 1.59 -21.72
C PRO A 699 5.84 2.95 -22.44
N PRO A 700 5.28 4.03 -21.88
CA PRO A 700 5.31 5.36 -22.47
C PRO A 700 6.56 6.16 -22.07
N VAL A 701 7.05 7.03 -22.95
CA VAL A 701 8.10 8.02 -22.62
C VAL A 701 7.51 9.12 -21.74
N LEU A 702 8.20 9.44 -20.64
CA LEU A 702 7.79 10.49 -19.70
C LEU A 702 7.76 11.86 -20.40
N PRO A 703 6.62 12.58 -20.42
CA PRO A 703 6.55 13.94 -20.91
C PRO A 703 7.41 14.88 -20.06
N THR A 704 8.24 15.68 -20.70
CA THR A 704 9.04 16.73 -20.07
C THR A 704 8.58 18.11 -20.56
N ALA A 705 8.69 19.12 -19.68
CA ALA A 705 8.32 20.49 -19.98
C ALA A 705 9.25 21.15 -21.01
#